data_AF-A0A419GWS2-F1
#
_entry.id   AF-A0A419GWS2-F1
#
_cell.length_a   1.000
_cell.length_b   1.000
_cell.length_c   1.000
_cell.angle_alpha   90.00
_cell.angle_beta   90.00
_cell.angle_gamma   90.00
#
_symmetry.space_group_name_H-M   'P 1'
#
loop_
_entity.id
_entity.type
_entity.pdbx_description
1 polymer ?
#
loop_
_entity_poly.entity_id
_entity_poly.type
_entity_poly.pdbx_seq_one_letter_code
_entity_poly.pdbx_strand_id
1 'polypeptide(L)'
;MGYKVGKPGVRVVLLFLFSLLLPVLVLSLSLPASAQATIELKNLAVSRVTQDSAVIVIKTSAATRVTVEYGPALGSYPSTGTEADSNPSTRHEVRLDGLAGMGTVYYRVTATDGSDPGNQLVHDGPGLSFRPARPSGHPVRYGVLGDTQSDAVGCVEPPPTVVDLILGQMVAEDLDLALLVGDSIYSHGGQTWPGYPVYDIDSLAMVRARYDALFSSTMPLTSRTPLYMVVGNHEEIGLANARTAFEEEFTLPENGGSDGYAEEYYSFDNGDTHFIVLCTECPQADDGRGQVTGEQLAWLQDDLSRTRMPWVVVSLHRPVWDALTAVGNEEDLVNWEELHDLFRDNGVDLVFEGHSHVYSRQEHDGVAYIETGSTGQNTFAPWAAWRCLLDLPGDPYSCRPEHVTVDATAARLEVTATRVGVDYSEQTPYQRCDSPPPPESPSGYYRTFELTGAEAVLDSFTLQKELRAQTVTISPSGEGCAAIGLWDPDASACRLTDNLYFGPVDGIALGPGVTLDGDGYRLIGDGDHGAQHSGVLIDADGATVKDLGVEGFHTGIRVMNGAGNSIIGNTVRFNRHGVFMDGSSATAVRGNTVTDNVDAGIDSWAATGGDISRNVISASSPAHHVSGGLRLAGDAVTPSSGNRVVNNSFLGNPVQAYVHDDAVDNLFSLPAPRGGNYWSGWQAPDSDEDGFVDAAYSFSGGRDDLPWATQGEWERPALALRLKRAYWEDYAAYQSRELSLDYRITNELNPASAIEVVGFTSTNGVDVQTGLPASLGGLPESGATDYTVTCVVPPGVSFFRITTYVTAQGPGGRLFMYPGPYAGS
;
A
#
# COMPACT_ATOMS: atom_id res chain seq x y z
N MET A 1 5.02 -79.43 34.53
CA MET A 1 3.66 -79.30 35.13
C MET A 1 2.90 -78.28 34.27
N GLY A 2 1.67 -78.49 33.80
CA GLY A 2 0.87 -79.71 33.71
C GLY A 2 -0.62 -79.42 33.46
N TYR A 3 -1.20 -79.96 32.36
CA TYR A 3 -2.65 -80.19 32.13
C TYR A 3 -3.51 -78.91 31.94
N LYS A 4 -4.69 -78.84 31.30
CA LYS A 4 -5.57 -79.65 30.40
C LYS A 4 -6.70 -78.68 29.89
N VAL A 5 -7.55 -78.88 28.86
CA VAL A 5 -7.76 -79.79 27.70
C VAL A 5 -8.61 -78.97 26.67
N GLY A 6 -8.51 -79.08 25.35
CA GLY A 6 -9.12 -80.09 24.44
C GLY A 6 -10.39 -79.52 23.75
N LYS A 7 -10.43 -79.34 22.41
CA LYS A 7 -10.71 -80.32 21.31
C LYS A 7 -12.17 -80.83 21.28
N PRO A 8 -12.70 -81.34 20.12
CA PRO A 8 -12.17 -81.45 18.73
C PRO A 8 -13.11 -80.76 17.69
N GLY A 9 -12.97 -80.80 16.35
CA GLY A 9 -12.24 -81.63 15.38
C GLY A 9 -12.72 -81.29 13.93
N VAL A 10 -12.47 -82.06 12.86
CA VAL A 10 -11.56 -83.20 12.65
C VAL A 10 -11.42 -83.49 11.13
N ARG A 11 -10.18 -83.51 10.60
CA ARG A 11 -9.65 -84.35 9.47
C ARG A 11 -10.30 -84.17 8.07
N VAL A 12 -9.71 -84.56 6.93
CA VAL A 12 -8.87 -85.74 6.61
C VAL A 12 -7.74 -85.41 5.61
N VAL A 13 -6.65 -86.16 5.73
CA VAL A 13 -5.45 -86.18 4.88
C VAL A 13 -5.56 -87.36 3.89
N LEU A 14 -5.13 -87.22 2.63
CA LEU A 14 -4.20 -88.17 1.96
C LEU A 14 -3.78 -87.71 0.54
N LEU A 15 -2.48 -87.86 0.25
CA LEU A 15 -1.92 -87.92 -1.11
C LEU A 15 -1.99 -89.38 -1.63
N PHE A 16 -2.14 -89.60 -2.94
CA PHE A 16 -1.06 -90.08 -3.84
C PHE A 16 -1.55 -90.53 -5.25
N LEU A 17 -0.98 -89.88 -6.28
CA LEU A 17 -0.64 -90.28 -7.66
C LEU A 17 -1.54 -91.17 -8.58
N PHE A 18 -1.81 -90.59 -9.77
CA PHE A 18 -1.73 -91.12 -11.17
C PHE A 18 -2.69 -92.20 -11.70
N SER A 19 -3.38 -91.90 -12.82
CA SER A 19 -2.88 -92.20 -14.19
C SER A 19 -3.85 -91.80 -15.34
N LEU A 20 -3.36 -91.88 -16.59
CA LEU A 20 -4.02 -91.82 -17.93
C LEU A 20 -4.41 -90.48 -18.62
N LEU A 21 -3.55 -90.10 -19.59
CA LEU A 21 -3.80 -89.96 -21.06
C LEU A 21 -4.73 -88.88 -21.69
N LEU A 22 -4.08 -87.86 -22.30
CA LEU A 22 -4.40 -87.08 -23.54
C LEU A 22 -5.76 -86.31 -23.66
N PRO A 23 -5.91 -85.33 -24.60
CA PRO A 23 -4.96 -84.80 -25.59
C PRO A 23 -4.66 -83.29 -25.50
N VAL A 24 -3.68 -82.84 -26.30
CA VAL A 24 -3.30 -81.43 -26.48
C VAL A 24 -4.37 -80.67 -27.26
N LEU A 25 -4.79 -79.51 -26.74
CA LEU A 25 -5.45 -78.46 -27.51
C LEU A 25 -4.57 -77.20 -27.46
N VAL A 26 -3.95 -76.84 -28.58
CA VAL A 26 -3.21 -75.57 -28.70
C VAL A 26 -4.24 -74.46 -28.86
N LEU A 27 -4.68 -73.88 -27.74
CA LEU A 27 -5.31 -72.57 -27.73
C LEU A 27 -4.19 -71.53 -27.62
N SER A 28 -4.00 -70.75 -28.68
CA SER A 28 -3.14 -69.57 -28.65
C SER A 28 -3.76 -68.53 -27.74
N LEU A 29 -3.42 -68.59 -26.45
CA LEU A 29 -3.55 -67.46 -25.54
C LEU A 29 -2.59 -66.38 -26.03
N SER A 30 -3.10 -65.52 -26.90
CA SER A 30 -2.60 -64.16 -27.00
C SER A 30 -2.70 -63.57 -25.60
N LEU A 31 -1.55 -63.46 -24.93
CA LEU A 31 -1.42 -62.54 -23.81
C LEU A 31 -2.01 -61.20 -24.29
N PRO A 32 -2.88 -60.52 -23.53
CA PRO A 32 -3.16 -59.13 -23.82
C PRO A 32 -1.80 -58.43 -23.87
N ALA A 33 -1.56 -57.61 -24.89
CA ALA A 33 -0.40 -56.76 -24.92
C ALA A 33 -0.33 -56.04 -23.56
N SER A 34 0.83 -56.07 -22.90
CA SER A 34 1.03 -55.34 -21.67
C SER A 34 0.56 -53.92 -21.91
N ALA A 35 -0.42 -53.45 -21.13
CA ALA A 35 -0.84 -52.06 -21.18
C ALA A 35 0.41 -51.24 -20.88
N GLN A 36 0.92 -50.58 -21.92
CA GLN A 36 2.18 -49.87 -21.85
C GLN A 36 1.98 -48.69 -20.91
N ALA A 37 2.81 -48.61 -19.86
CA ALA A 37 2.65 -47.57 -18.86
C ALA A 37 2.94 -46.21 -19.51
N THR A 38 1.93 -45.35 -19.52
CA THR A 38 2.06 -43.98 -20.01
C THR A 38 3.05 -43.22 -19.12
N ILE A 39 3.95 -42.45 -19.73
CA ILE A 39 4.81 -41.52 -19.00
C ILE A 39 3.91 -40.43 -18.38
N GLU A 40 4.10 -40.15 -17.10
CA GLU A 40 3.45 -39.05 -16.38
C GLU A 40 4.50 -38.03 -15.96
N LEU A 41 4.18 -36.73 -16.06
CA LEU A 41 4.95 -35.68 -15.38
C LEU A 41 4.59 -35.70 -13.89
N LYS A 42 5.61 -35.67 -13.04
CA LYS A 42 5.51 -35.59 -11.57
C LYS A 42 5.92 -34.21 -11.04
N ASN A 43 6.80 -33.52 -11.76
CA ASN A 43 7.14 -32.12 -11.53
C ASN A 43 7.49 -31.48 -12.89
N LEU A 44 7.15 -30.21 -13.03
CA LEU A 44 7.61 -29.33 -14.12
C LEU A 44 7.76 -27.92 -13.55
N ALA A 45 9.00 -27.50 -13.31
CA ALA A 45 9.32 -26.22 -12.70
C ALA A 45 10.35 -25.43 -13.51
N VAL A 46 10.23 -24.10 -13.49
CA VAL A 46 11.26 -23.17 -13.96
C VAL A 46 12.09 -22.73 -12.76
N SER A 47 13.42 -22.75 -12.87
CA SER A 47 14.31 -22.28 -11.81
C SER A 47 15.64 -21.72 -12.34
N ARG A 48 16.50 -21.23 -11.42
CA ARG A 48 17.80 -20.57 -11.68
C ARG A 48 17.69 -19.53 -12.80
N VAL A 49 16.61 -18.75 -12.77
CA VAL A 49 16.29 -17.74 -13.79
C VAL A 49 17.22 -16.54 -13.64
N THR A 50 17.82 -16.13 -14.75
CA THR A 50 18.64 -14.91 -14.89
C THR A 50 18.12 -14.10 -16.09
N GLN A 51 18.78 -12.98 -16.41
CA GLN A 51 18.47 -12.21 -17.61
C GLN A 51 18.73 -12.98 -18.92
N ASP A 52 19.62 -13.98 -18.92
CA ASP A 52 20.05 -14.67 -20.15
C ASP A 52 19.88 -16.20 -20.12
N SER A 53 19.51 -16.79 -18.99
CA SER A 53 19.34 -18.25 -18.85
C SER A 53 18.28 -18.65 -17.84
N ALA A 54 17.78 -19.88 -17.97
CA ALA A 54 16.96 -20.54 -16.96
C ALA A 54 17.22 -22.06 -17.01
N VAL A 55 16.77 -22.78 -15.98
CA VAL A 55 16.75 -24.25 -15.94
C VAL A 55 15.30 -24.71 -15.86
N ILE A 56 14.92 -25.67 -16.71
CA ILE A 56 13.64 -26.35 -16.63
C ILE A 56 13.87 -27.69 -15.93
N VAL A 57 13.28 -27.84 -14.75
CA VAL A 57 13.33 -29.04 -13.91
C VAL A 57 12.13 -29.91 -14.24
N ILE A 58 12.38 -31.16 -14.65
CA ILE A 58 11.35 -32.09 -15.12
C ILE A 58 11.51 -33.42 -14.39
N LYS A 59 10.43 -33.90 -13.75
CA LYS A 59 10.38 -35.21 -13.10
C LYS A 59 9.33 -36.09 -13.75
N THR A 60 9.63 -37.36 -13.98
CA THR A 60 8.80 -38.31 -14.73
C THR A 60 8.58 -39.62 -13.98
N SER A 61 7.46 -40.30 -14.25
CA SER A 61 7.11 -41.58 -13.60
C SER A 61 7.98 -42.78 -14.01
N ALA A 62 8.83 -42.64 -15.03
CA ALA A 62 9.71 -43.67 -15.56
C ALA A 62 10.99 -43.03 -16.12
N ALA A 63 12.07 -43.79 -16.25
CA ALA A 63 13.33 -43.28 -16.77
C ALA A 63 13.19 -42.83 -18.23
N THR A 64 13.30 -41.53 -18.49
CA THR A 64 13.09 -40.87 -19.79
C THR A 64 14.35 -40.22 -20.31
N ARG A 65 14.41 -39.88 -21.60
CA ARG A 65 15.27 -38.81 -22.15
C ARG A 65 14.39 -37.62 -22.46
N VAL A 66 14.85 -36.41 -22.12
CA VAL A 66 14.06 -35.20 -22.27
C VAL A 66 14.66 -34.29 -23.34
N THR A 67 13.79 -33.60 -24.06
CA THR A 67 14.15 -32.47 -24.91
C THR A 67 13.23 -31.30 -24.56
N VAL A 68 13.81 -30.13 -24.29
CA VAL A 68 13.05 -28.89 -24.15
C VAL A 68 13.34 -28.00 -25.35
N GLU A 69 12.30 -27.59 -26.07
CA GLU A 69 12.39 -26.61 -27.16
C GLU A 69 11.75 -25.30 -26.68
N TYR A 70 12.34 -24.14 -26.99
CA TYR A 70 11.86 -22.85 -26.50
C TYR A 70 11.96 -21.72 -27.53
N GLY A 71 11.20 -20.65 -27.30
CA GLY A 71 11.13 -19.49 -28.18
C GLY A 71 10.24 -18.35 -27.67
N PRO A 72 10.24 -17.19 -28.35
CA PRO A 72 9.49 -16.00 -27.95
C PRO A 72 7.98 -16.05 -28.29
N ALA A 73 7.49 -17.15 -28.86
CA ALA A 73 6.09 -17.29 -29.27
C ALA A 73 5.61 -18.74 -29.16
N LEU A 74 4.40 -18.92 -28.62
CA LEU A 74 3.73 -20.22 -28.49
C LEU A 74 3.67 -20.97 -29.83
N GLY A 75 4.12 -22.23 -29.83
CA GLY A 75 4.18 -23.08 -31.02
C GLY A 75 5.33 -22.78 -32.00
N SER A 76 6.25 -21.86 -31.67
CA SER A 76 7.42 -21.52 -32.49
C SER A 76 8.70 -21.55 -31.64
N TYR A 77 9.33 -22.72 -31.59
CA TYR A 77 10.49 -23.01 -30.75
C TYR A 77 11.77 -23.17 -31.59
N PRO A 78 12.51 -22.09 -31.92
CA PRO A 78 13.72 -22.15 -32.74
C PRO A 78 14.94 -22.70 -32.00
N SER A 79 14.91 -22.74 -30.67
CA SER A 79 16.03 -23.15 -29.82
C SER A 79 15.71 -24.44 -29.06
N THR A 80 16.75 -25.19 -28.70
CA THR A 80 16.66 -26.41 -27.88
C THR A 80 17.59 -26.26 -26.68
N GLY A 81 17.12 -26.66 -25.50
CA GLY A 81 17.89 -26.61 -24.26
C GLY A 81 19.00 -27.65 -24.21
N THR A 82 19.95 -27.45 -23.30
CA THR A 82 21.07 -28.36 -23.06
C THR A 82 20.86 -29.08 -21.73
N GLU A 83 20.80 -30.41 -21.77
CA GLU A 83 20.74 -31.26 -20.58
C GLU A 83 22.16 -31.68 -20.15
N ALA A 84 22.44 -31.69 -18.84
CA ALA A 84 23.76 -32.03 -18.31
C ALA A 84 24.11 -33.53 -18.44
N ASP A 85 23.13 -34.42 -18.26
CA ASP A 85 23.26 -35.85 -18.54
C ASP A 85 22.13 -36.33 -19.47
N SER A 86 22.51 -36.92 -20.61
CA SER A 86 21.58 -37.47 -21.62
C SER A 86 21.21 -38.94 -21.40
N ASN A 87 21.67 -39.54 -20.31
CA ASN A 87 21.25 -40.86 -19.87
C ASN A 87 19.78 -40.87 -19.42
N PRO A 88 19.03 -41.97 -19.59
CA PRO A 88 17.68 -42.04 -19.06
C PRO A 88 17.61 -41.96 -17.54
N SER A 89 16.93 -40.95 -17.03
CA SER A 89 16.70 -40.68 -15.60
C SER A 89 15.22 -40.36 -15.35
N THR A 90 14.80 -40.30 -14.08
CA THR A 90 13.44 -39.87 -13.69
C THR A 90 13.37 -38.37 -13.35
N ARG A 91 14.52 -37.67 -13.39
CA ARG A 91 14.66 -36.24 -13.10
C ARG A 91 15.69 -35.63 -14.03
N HIS A 92 15.35 -34.48 -14.58
CA HIS A 92 16.06 -33.80 -15.66
C HIS A 92 16.22 -32.32 -15.33
N GLU A 93 17.39 -31.77 -15.59
CA GLU A 93 17.66 -30.34 -15.56
C GLU A 93 18.12 -29.88 -16.93
N VAL A 94 17.28 -29.10 -17.60
CA VAL A 94 17.54 -28.66 -18.98
C VAL A 94 17.75 -27.15 -18.99
N ARG A 95 18.99 -26.74 -19.24
CA ARG A 95 19.40 -25.34 -19.30
C ARG A 95 18.97 -24.70 -20.62
N LEU A 96 18.36 -23.52 -20.53
CA LEU A 96 18.04 -22.63 -21.64
C LEU A 96 18.99 -21.42 -21.57
N ASP A 97 19.47 -20.93 -22.72
CA ASP A 97 20.49 -19.88 -22.85
C ASP A 97 20.09 -18.85 -23.92
N GLY A 98 20.70 -17.67 -23.92
CA GLY A 98 20.42 -16.64 -24.92
C GLY A 98 19.03 -16.00 -24.77
N LEU A 99 18.53 -15.92 -23.53
CA LEU A 99 17.23 -15.34 -23.20
C LEU A 99 17.24 -13.80 -23.13
N ALA A 100 18.42 -13.16 -23.18
CA ALA A 100 18.57 -11.72 -23.02
C ALA A 100 17.68 -10.92 -24.00
N GLY A 101 16.81 -10.07 -23.42
CA GLY A 101 15.87 -9.24 -24.17
C GLY A 101 14.61 -9.95 -24.67
N MET A 102 14.38 -11.22 -24.32
CA MET A 102 13.07 -11.85 -24.47
C MET A 102 12.11 -11.35 -23.38
N GLY A 103 10.84 -11.14 -23.74
CA GLY A 103 9.77 -10.86 -22.78
C GLY A 103 9.27 -12.15 -22.13
N THR A 104 8.27 -12.78 -22.74
CA THR A 104 7.83 -14.13 -22.38
C THR A 104 8.56 -15.17 -23.22
N VAL A 105 9.15 -16.16 -22.58
CA VAL A 105 9.74 -17.36 -23.18
C VAL A 105 8.74 -18.49 -23.07
N TYR A 106 8.26 -19.01 -24.20
CA TYR A 106 7.42 -20.22 -24.27
C TYR A 106 8.29 -21.44 -24.50
N TYR A 107 7.92 -22.58 -23.92
CA TYR A 107 8.66 -23.82 -24.10
C TYR A 107 7.74 -25.05 -24.26
N ARG A 108 8.30 -26.11 -24.85
CA ARG A 108 7.69 -27.43 -25.02
C ARG A 108 8.60 -28.49 -24.42
N VAL A 109 8.03 -29.41 -23.65
CA VAL A 109 8.73 -30.57 -23.10
C VAL A 109 8.37 -31.82 -23.90
N THR A 110 9.39 -32.58 -24.31
CA THR A 110 9.23 -33.91 -24.91
C THR A 110 10.01 -34.93 -24.10
N ALA A 111 9.31 -35.83 -23.41
CA ALA A 111 9.89 -36.90 -22.60
C ALA A 111 9.68 -38.25 -23.29
N THR A 112 10.76 -38.97 -23.59
CA THR A 112 10.76 -40.24 -24.34
C THR A 112 11.29 -41.36 -23.45
N ASP A 113 10.57 -42.48 -23.35
CA ASP A 113 10.97 -43.62 -22.50
C ASP A 113 12.38 -44.11 -22.87
N GLY A 114 13.22 -44.30 -21.84
CA GLY A 114 14.61 -44.69 -22.01
C GLY A 114 14.79 -46.07 -22.66
N SER A 115 13.79 -46.94 -22.51
CA SER A 115 13.74 -48.33 -22.95
C SER A 115 12.88 -48.58 -24.19
N ASP A 116 11.85 -47.76 -24.43
CA ASP A 116 11.03 -47.80 -25.65
C ASP A 116 10.85 -46.41 -26.29
N PRO A 117 11.64 -46.05 -27.32
CA PRO A 117 11.51 -44.79 -28.05
C PRO A 117 10.14 -44.54 -28.72
N GLY A 118 9.24 -45.54 -28.78
CA GLY A 118 7.86 -45.37 -29.23
C GLY A 118 6.91 -44.83 -28.14
N ASN A 119 7.31 -44.84 -26.87
CA ASN A 119 6.55 -44.29 -25.75
C ASN A 119 7.07 -42.86 -25.46
N GLN A 120 6.24 -41.86 -25.75
CA GLN A 120 6.62 -40.45 -25.64
C GLN A 120 5.46 -39.60 -25.12
N LEU A 121 5.77 -38.72 -24.17
CA LEU A 121 4.92 -37.63 -23.71
C LEU A 121 5.40 -36.32 -24.33
N VAL A 122 4.49 -35.58 -24.95
CA VAL A 122 4.73 -34.21 -25.42
C VAL A 122 3.80 -33.29 -24.63
N HIS A 123 4.38 -32.30 -23.96
CA HIS A 123 3.67 -31.29 -23.18
C HIS A 123 3.97 -29.91 -23.76
N ASP A 124 2.94 -29.24 -24.27
CA ASP A 124 3.01 -27.99 -25.04
C ASP A 124 1.71 -27.20 -24.77
N GLY A 125 1.82 -25.88 -24.57
CA GLY A 125 0.66 -25.04 -24.28
C GLY A 125 1.03 -23.69 -23.64
N PRO A 126 0.06 -22.76 -23.54
CA PRO A 126 0.30 -21.40 -23.03
C PRO A 126 0.66 -21.34 -21.54
N GLY A 127 0.56 -22.45 -20.80
CA GLY A 127 1.01 -22.55 -19.41
C GLY A 127 2.50 -22.86 -19.25
N LEU A 128 3.19 -23.27 -20.33
CA LEU A 128 4.62 -23.54 -20.32
C LEU A 128 5.35 -22.27 -20.81
N SER A 129 5.40 -21.27 -19.94
CA SER A 129 6.00 -19.99 -20.30
C SER A 129 6.43 -19.17 -19.10
N PHE A 130 7.61 -18.57 -19.13
CA PHE A 130 8.14 -17.74 -18.05
C PHE A 130 8.72 -16.43 -18.58
N ARG A 131 9.13 -15.54 -17.67
CA ARG A 131 9.88 -14.32 -17.99
C ARG A 131 11.32 -14.47 -17.48
N PRO A 132 12.36 -14.13 -18.26
CA PRO A 132 13.71 -13.99 -17.74
C PRO A 132 13.74 -12.94 -16.62
N ALA A 133 14.74 -12.99 -15.74
CA ALA A 133 14.88 -12.00 -14.69
C ALA A 133 15.04 -10.60 -15.32
N ARG A 134 14.38 -9.59 -14.75
CA ARG A 134 14.36 -8.24 -15.29
C ARG A 134 15.64 -7.49 -14.88
N PRO A 135 16.19 -6.61 -15.73
CA PRO A 135 17.25 -5.69 -15.31
C PRO A 135 16.69 -4.60 -14.38
N SER A 136 17.54 -3.99 -13.56
CA SER A 136 17.17 -2.83 -12.74
C SER A 136 16.67 -1.65 -13.59
N GLY A 137 15.76 -0.86 -13.02
CA GLY A 137 14.92 0.12 -13.68
C GLY A 137 13.58 -0.45 -14.18
N HIS A 138 13.28 -1.73 -13.92
CA HIS A 138 12.04 -2.38 -14.34
C HIS A 138 11.27 -2.94 -13.14
N PRO A 139 9.94 -2.70 -13.08
CA PRO A 139 9.12 -3.22 -12.02
C PRO A 139 8.99 -4.74 -12.09
N VAL A 140 8.86 -5.39 -10.94
CA VAL A 140 8.60 -6.83 -10.79
C VAL A 140 7.41 -7.05 -9.87
N ARG A 141 6.59 -8.05 -10.18
CA ARG A 141 5.53 -8.54 -9.28
C ARG A 141 5.92 -9.91 -8.74
N TYR A 142 5.85 -10.09 -7.42
CA TYR A 142 6.14 -11.39 -6.81
C TYR A 142 5.09 -11.77 -5.76
N GLY A 143 4.94 -13.08 -5.53
CA GLY A 143 4.04 -13.63 -4.52
C GLY A 143 4.81 -14.39 -3.46
N VAL A 144 4.27 -14.44 -2.24
CA VAL A 144 4.84 -15.15 -1.10
C VAL A 144 3.76 -15.98 -0.41
N LEU A 145 4.10 -17.22 -0.07
CA LEU A 145 3.25 -18.13 0.70
C LEU A 145 4.13 -18.99 1.64
N GLY A 146 3.57 -19.56 2.71
CA GLY A 146 4.34 -20.30 3.72
C GLY A 146 3.55 -21.47 4.29
N ASP A 147 4.26 -22.45 4.87
CA ASP A 147 3.64 -23.44 5.76
C ASP A 147 2.47 -24.17 5.08
N THR A 148 2.78 -24.63 3.86
CA THR A 148 1.80 -25.13 2.88
C THR A 148 1.42 -26.59 3.09
N GLN A 149 1.98 -27.26 4.12
CA GLN A 149 2.07 -28.72 4.09
C GLN A 149 0.70 -29.40 4.03
N SER A 150 0.50 -30.21 2.99
CA SER A 150 -0.66 -31.09 2.88
C SER A 150 -0.34 -32.47 3.48
N ASP A 151 -1.23 -32.98 4.36
CA ASP A 151 -1.15 -34.35 4.93
C ASP A 151 -1.51 -35.46 3.89
N ALA A 152 -1.22 -35.22 2.61
CA ALA A 152 -1.71 -35.99 1.46
C ALA A 152 -1.26 -37.47 1.46
N VAL A 153 -0.19 -37.81 2.18
CA VAL A 153 0.29 -39.19 2.35
C VAL A 153 -0.45 -39.88 3.51
N GLY A 154 -1.78 -39.98 3.41
CA GLY A 154 -2.63 -40.74 4.32
C GLY A 154 -4.00 -40.12 4.59
N CYS A 155 -4.09 -38.80 4.59
CA CYS A 155 -5.33 -38.04 4.76
C CYS A 155 -5.76 -37.44 3.42
N VAL A 156 -6.80 -37.98 2.78
CA VAL A 156 -7.38 -37.37 1.58
C VAL A 156 -8.35 -36.28 2.01
N GLU A 157 -7.89 -35.03 2.05
CA GLU A 157 -8.81 -33.92 1.82
C GLU A 157 -9.30 -34.00 0.35
N PRO A 158 -10.62 -33.88 0.10
CA PRO A 158 -11.13 -33.88 -1.27
C PRO A 158 -10.76 -32.55 -1.94
N PRO A 159 -10.04 -32.55 -3.08
CA PRO A 159 -9.61 -31.31 -3.73
C PRO A 159 -10.80 -30.51 -4.32
N PRO A 160 -10.68 -29.18 -4.47
CA PRO A 160 -9.47 -28.38 -4.20
C PRO A 160 -9.25 -28.14 -2.69
N THR A 161 -7.99 -28.27 -2.26
CA THR A 161 -7.53 -27.82 -0.95
C THR A 161 -7.45 -26.29 -0.89
N VAL A 162 -7.26 -25.73 0.30
CA VAL A 162 -6.97 -24.29 0.48
C VAL A 162 -5.74 -23.87 -0.32
N VAL A 163 -4.69 -24.69 -0.30
CA VAL A 163 -3.43 -24.47 -1.02
C VAL A 163 -3.65 -24.45 -2.53
N ASP A 164 -4.47 -25.37 -3.07
CA ASP A 164 -4.80 -25.38 -4.50
C ASP A 164 -5.53 -24.09 -4.96
N LEU A 165 -6.37 -23.51 -4.09
CA LEU A 165 -7.04 -22.25 -4.38
C LEU A 165 -6.06 -21.07 -4.39
N ILE A 166 -5.18 -20.99 -3.38
CA ILE A 166 -4.16 -19.93 -3.27
C ILE A 166 -3.19 -20.00 -4.46
N LEU A 167 -2.69 -21.19 -4.80
CA LEU A 167 -1.86 -21.38 -5.99
C LEU A 167 -2.60 -21.02 -7.29
N GLY A 168 -3.92 -21.27 -7.35
CA GLY A 168 -4.79 -20.83 -8.44
C GLY A 168 -4.90 -19.30 -8.57
N GLN A 169 -4.93 -18.59 -7.44
CA GLN A 169 -4.91 -17.12 -7.38
C GLN A 169 -3.55 -16.57 -7.82
N MET A 170 -2.45 -17.11 -7.28
CA MET A 170 -1.08 -16.74 -7.68
C MET A 170 -0.82 -16.96 -9.18
N VAL A 171 -1.40 -18.00 -9.79
CA VAL A 171 -1.36 -18.23 -11.25
C VAL A 171 -2.13 -17.15 -12.03
N ALA A 172 -3.21 -16.61 -11.48
CA ALA A 172 -4.01 -15.55 -12.10
C ALA A 172 -3.40 -14.14 -11.92
N GLU A 173 -2.55 -13.95 -10.91
CA GLU A 173 -1.89 -12.67 -10.57
C GLU A 173 -0.69 -12.31 -11.50
N ASP A 174 -0.28 -13.24 -12.36
CA ASP A 174 0.74 -13.08 -13.41
C ASP A 174 2.16 -12.74 -12.88
N LEU A 175 2.54 -13.37 -11.77
CA LEU A 175 3.79 -13.16 -11.03
C LEU A 175 5.07 -13.42 -11.85
N ASP A 176 6.08 -12.57 -11.68
CA ASP A 176 7.44 -12.76 -12.21
C ASP A 176 8.24 -13.82 -11.43
N LEU A 177 7.97 -13.98 -10.13
CA LEU A 177 8.52 -15.04 -9.26
C LEU A 177 7.60 -15.29 -8.05
N ALA A 178 7.82 -16.41 -7.36
CA ALA A 178 7.18 -16.74 -6.10
C ALA A 178 8.22 -17.17 -5.04
N LEU A 179 7.92 -16.92 -3.76
CA LEU A 179 8.73 -17.29 -2.59
C LEU A 179 7.90 -18.21 -1.67
N LEU A 180 8.43 -19.38 -1.34
CA LEU A 180 7.87 -20.30 -0.35
C LEU A 180 8.71 -20.23 0.93
N VAL A 181 8.17 -19.66 2.02
CA VAL A 181 8.91 -19.36 3.28
C VAL A 181 9.10 -20.58 4.20
N GLY A 182 9.33 -21.73 3.58
CA GLY A 182 9.57 -23.01 4.25
C GLY A 182 8.30 -23.76 4.60
N ASP A 183 8.51 -24.91 5.24
CA ASP A 183 7.45 -25.76 5.72
C ASP A 183 6.52 -26.18 4.56
N SER A 184 7.16 -26.79 3.56
CA SER A 184 6.55 -27.22 2.30
C SER A 184 6.01 -28.66 2.38
N ILE A 185 6.66 -29.50 3.18
CA ILE A 185 6.24 -30.88 3.45
C ILE A 185 6.40 -31.20 4.94
N TYR A 186 5.64 -32.19 5.44
CA TYR A 186 5.98 -32.84 6.69
C TYR A 186 7.05 -33.91 6.43
N SER A 187 8.35 -33.64 6.55
CA SER A 187 9.34 -34.75 6.55
C SER A 187 9.12 -35.71 7.74
N HIS A 188 8.61 -35.17 8.84
CA HIS A 188 8.54 -35.70 10.19
C HIS A 188 8.97 -37.16 10.37
N GLY A 189 10.21 -37.32 10.84
CA GLY A 189 10.83 -38.53 11.34
C GLY A 189 11.25 -38.46 12.81
N GLY A 190 11.02 -37.36 13.54
CA GLY A 190 11.28 -37.36 14.99
C GLY A 190 11.16 -36.06 15.78
N GLN A 191 9.97 -35.76 16.31
CA GLN A 191 9.85 -35.07 17.60
C GLN A 191 9.12 -35.91 18.66
N THR A 192 9.79 -36.16 19.78
CA THR A 192 9.29 -36.99 20.87
C THR A 192 8.42 -36.20 21.86
N TRP A 193 7.14 -36.06 21.57
CA TRP A 193 6.17 -35.60 22.58
C TRP A 193 5.90 -36.69 23.63
N PRO A 194 5.98 -36.40 24.95
CA PRO A 194 5.76 -37.38 26.00
C PRO A 194 4.36 -38.02 25.93
N GLY A 195 4.29 -39.28 25.47
CA GLY A 195 3.06 -40.06 25.38
C GLY A 195 2.55 -40.34 23.96
N TYR A 196 3.18 -39.80 22.91
CA TYR A 196 2.90 -40.18 21.52
C TYR A 196 3.82 -41.32 21.03
N PRO A 197 3.32 -42.26 20.21
CA PRO A 197 4.16 -43.28 19.60
C PRO A 197 5.11 -42.65 18.57
N VAL A 198 6.41 -42.93 18.73
CA VAL A 198 7.43 -42.60 17.72
C VAL A 198 7.25 -43.57 16.55
N TYR A 199 6.97 -43.03 15.37
CA TYR A 199 7.03 -43.78 14.12
C TYR A 199 8.41 -43.58 13.49
N ASP A 200 9.03 -44.68 13.07
CA ASP A 200 10.29 -44.70 12.33
C ASP A 200 9.97 -44.47 10.85
N ILE A 201 9.87 -43.20 10.45
CA ILE A 201 9.29 -42.78 9.16
C ILE A 201 10.18 -41.90 8.28
N ASP A 202 11.42 -41.60 8.69
CA ASP A 202 12.43 -40.99 7.81
C ASP A 202 13.04 -42.02 6.84
N SER A 203 12.25 -42.41 5.83
CA SER A 203 12.78 -43.10 4.65
C SER A 203 12.80 -42.13 3.48
N LEU A 204 13.93 -42.07 2.77
CA LEU A 204 14.14 -41.25 1.57
C LEU A 204 12.97 -41.39 0.55
N ALA A 205 12.44 -42.59 0.39
CA ALA A 205 11.30 -42.86 -0.50
C ALA A 205 10.00 -42.14 -0.07
N MET A 206 9.77 -41.94 1.24
CA MET A 206 8.59 -41.25 1.74
C MET A 206 8.75 -39.73 1.73
N VAL A 207 9.93 -39.21 2.01
CA VAL A 207 10.20 -37.76 1.87
C VAL A 207 10.01 -37.33 0.42
N ARG A 208 10.60 -38.06 -0.55
CA ARG A 208 10.37 -37.84 -1.98
C ARG A 208 8.89 -37.95 -2.39
N ALA A 209 8.12 -38.88 -1.81
CA ALA A 209 6.69 -39.03 -2.08
C ALA A 209 5.84 -37.86 -1.55
N ARG A 210 6.31 -37.16 -0.50
CA ARG A 210 5.68 -35.92 -0.01
C ARG A 210 6.03 -34.73 -0.92
N TYR A 211 7.26 -34.65 -1.42
CA TYR A 211 7.60 -33.69 -2.47
C TYR A 211 6.82 -33.92 -3.77
N ASP A 212 6.57 -35.18 -4.18
CA ASP A 212 5.67 -35.49 -5.31
C ASP A 212 4.24 -34.96 -5.10
N ALA A 213 3.74 -34.93 -3.86
CA ALA A 213 2.44 -34.35 -3.53
C ALA A 213 2.45 -32.81 -3.58
N LEU A 214 3.50 -32.17 -3.05
CA LEU A 214 3.73 -30.73 -3.17
C LEU A 214 3.79 -30.31 -4.65
N PHE A 215 4.59 -30.99 -5.46
CA PHE A 215 4.74 -30.71 -6.90
C PHE A 215 3.43 -30.94 -7.67
N SER A 216 2.62 -31.91 -7.28
CA SER A 216 1.29 -32.11 -7.88
C SER A 216 0.37 -30.89 -7.72
N SER A 217 0.50 -30.15 -6.61
CA SER A 217 -0.27 -28.92 -6.34
C SER A 217 0.40 -27.67 -6.95
N THR A 218 1.74 -27.57 -6.88
CA THR A 218 2.47 -26.36 -7.30
C THR A 218 2.80 -26.29 -8.80
N MET A 219 2.81 -27.42 -9.53
CA MET A 219 3.13 -27.47 -10.97
C MET A 219 2.36 -26.47 -11.88
N PRO A 220 1.08 -26.14 -11.65
CA PRO A 220 0.38 -25.09 -12.42
C PRO A 220 1.03 -23.70 -12.33
N LEU A 221 1.67 -23.39 -11.19
CA LEU A 221 2.45 -22.18 -10.93
C LEU A 221 3.93 -22.35 -11.34
N THR A 222 4.59 -23.42 -10.91
CA THR A 222 6.05 -23.57 -11.12
C THR A 222 6.41 -23.78 -12.60
N SER A 223 5.50 -24.27 -13.43
CA SER A 223 5.68 -24.36 -14.89
C SER A 223 5.73 -23.00 -15.60
N ARG A 224 5.39 -21.90 -14.93
CA ARG A 224 5.41 -20.53 -15.50
C ARG A 224 6.15 -19.48 -14.66
N THR A 225 6.17 -19.65 -13.35
CA THR A 225 6.73 -18.69 -12.39
C THR A 225 7.80 -19.42 -11.57
N PRO A 226 9.05 -18.95 -11.52
CA PRO A 226 10.07 -19.57 -10.70
C PRO A 226 9.70 -19.47 -9.22
N LEU A 227 9.74 -20.61 -8.53
CA LEU A 227 9.48 -20.72 -7.10
C LEU A 227 10.81 -20.88 -6.36
N TYR A 228 11.16 -19.84 -5.62
CA TYR A 228 12.29 -19.85 -4.70
C TYR A 228 11.80 -20.32 -3.33
N MET A 229 12.62 -21.11 -2.65
CA MET A 229 12.20 -21.88 -1.48
C MET A 229 13.19 -21.69 -0.34
N VAL A 230 12.66 -21.38 0.84
CA VAL A 230 13.35 -21.25 2.13
C VAL A 230 13.25 -22.59 2.86
N VAL A 231 14.29 -23.07 3.54
CA VAL A 231 14.20 -24.31 4.33
C VAL A 231 13.50 -24.05 5.67
N GLY A 232 12.40 -24.76 5.94
CA GLY A 232 11.70 -24.73 7.22
C GLY A 232 12.02 -25.91 8.14
N ASN A 233 11.52 -25.89 9.37
CA ASN A 233 11.85 -26.93 10.35
C ASN A 233 11.14 -28.27 10.03
N HIS A 234 10.06 -28.26 9.25
CA HIS A 234 9.41 -29.48 8.78
C HIS A 234 10.08 -30.11 7.56
N GLU A 235 11.08 -29.47 6.95
CA GLU A 235 12.01 -30.14 6.03
C GLU A 235 13.05 -31.02 6.77
N GLU A 236 13.23 -30.87 8.08
CA GLU A 236 14.17 -31.62 8.95
C GLU A 236 15.58 -31.80 8.33
N ILE A 237 16.17 -30.74 7.77
CA ILE A 237 17.44 -30.76 7.00
C ILE A 237 18.66 -31.28 7.79
N GLY A 238 18.56 -31.38 9.12
CA GLY A 238 19.54 -32.07 9.97
C GLY A 238 19.56 -33.60 9.79
N LEU A 239 18.51 -34.20 9.22
CA LEU A 239 18.41 -35.63 8.90
C LEU A 239 18.95 -35.93 7.50
N ALA A 240 19.84 -36.92 7.41
CA ALA A 240 20.54 -37.23 6.17
C ALA A 240 19.62 -37.58 4.99
N ASN A 241 18.54 -38.35 5.21
CA ASN A 241 17.60 -38.70 4.14
C ASN A 241 16.74 -37.51 3.71
N ALA A 242 16.29 -36.69 4.66
CA ALA A 242 15.48 -35.51 4.36
C ALA A 242 16.29 -34.45 3.57
N ARG A 243 17.54 -34.22 3.98
CA ARG A 243 18.51 -33.40 3.25
C ARG A 243 18.82 -33.95 1.85
N THR A 244 19.11 -35.25 1.72
CA THR A 244 19.29 -35.87 0.40
C THR A 244 18.05 -35.70 -0.47
N ALA A 245 16.84 -35.83 0.08
CA ALA A 245 15.61 -35.58 -0.67
C ALA A 245 15.47 -34.12 -1.11
N PHE A 246 15.85 -33.15 -0.28
CA PHE A 246 15.82 -31.74 -0.63
C PHE A 246 16.75 -31.44 -1.82
N GLU A 247 18.04 -31.78 -1.67
CA GLU A 247 19.09 -31.60 -2.69
C GLU A 247 18.81 -32.38 -3.99
N GLU A 248 18.03 -33.47 -3.92
CA GLU A 248 17.64 -34.23 -5.11
C GLU A 248 16.39 -33.70 -5.82
N GLU A 249 15.49 -32.99 -5.13
CA GLU A 249 14.18 -32.61 -5.66
C GLU A 249 14.14 -31.15 -6.12
N PHE A 250 14.82 -30.24 -5.42
CA PHE A 250 14.95 -28.84 -5.80
C PHE A 250 16.16 -28.56 -6.71
N THR A 251 16.16 -27.39 -7.34
CA THR A 251 17.27 -26.84 -8.12
C THR A 251 17.23 -25.33 -7.87
N LEU A 252 18.00 -24.83 -6.92
CA LEU A 252 18.01 -23.43 -6.45
C LEU A 252 19.38 -22.79 -6.75
N PRO A 253 19.56 -21.46 -6.61
CA PRO A 253 20.85 -20.84 -6.90
C PRO A 253 21.99 -21.36 -5.99
N GLU A 254 23.10 -21.81 -6.60
CA GLU A 254 24.29 -22.33 -5.91
C GLU A 254 25.32 -21.21 -5.59
N ASN A 255 24.88 -20.12 -4.96
CA ASN A 255 25.75 -18.97 -4.63
C ASN A 255 25.80 -18.62 -3.13
N GLY A 256 25.42 -19.56 -2.27
CA GLY A 256 25.67 -19.54 -0.83
C GLY A 256 27.15 -19.66 -0.44
N GLY A 257 27.40 -19.99 0.82
CA GLY A 257 28.73 -20.17 1.41
C GLY A 257 29.34 -21.54 1.13
N SER A 258 30.57 -21.76 1.61
CA SER A 258 31.35 -22.97 1.30
C SER A 258 31.25 -24.09 2.36
N ASP A 259 30.34 -23.97 3.31
CA ASP A 259 30.13 -24.93 4.41
C ASP A 259 29.37 -26.21 4.02
N GLY A 260 28.90 -26.26 2.78
CA GLY A 260 28.32 -27.45 2.16
C GLY A 260 26.81 -27.43 2.04
N TYR A 261 26.12 -26.40 2.53
CA TYR A 261 24.72 -26.13 2.18
C TYR A 261 24.69 -25.31 0.89
N ALA A 262 24.62 -26.01 -0.26
CA ALA A 262 24.83 -25.39 -1.57
C ALA A 262 23.59 -24.67 -2.11
N GLU A 263 22.39 -25.09 -1.70
CA GLU A 263 21.11 -24.65 -2.29
C GLU A 263 20.10 -24.17 -1.22
N GLU A 264 20.43 -24.31 0.05
CA GLU A 264 19.57 -24.00 1.19
C GLU A 264 19.57 -22.52 1.57
N TYR A 265 20.63 -21.76 1.22
CA TYR A 265 20.69 -20.30 1.35
C TYR A 265 21.46 -19.68 0.18
N TYR A 266 20.96 -18.56 -0.35
CA TYR A 266 21.40 -17.97 -1.61
C TYR A 266 20.80 -16.57 -1.82
N SER A 267 21.25 -15.87 -2.87
CA SER A 267 20.66 -14.58 -3.25
C SER A 267 20.56 -14.40 -4.76
N PHE A 268 19.66 -13.54 -5.22
CA PHE A 268 19.47 -13.22 -6.63
C PHE A 268 18.83 -11.85 -6.84
N ASP A 269 19.03 -11.29 -8.03
CA ASP A 269 18.49 -10.00 -8.44
C ASP A 269 17.33 -10.19 -9.43
N ASN A 270 16.23 -9.46 -9.25
CA ASN A 270 15.17 -9.34 -10.26
C ASN A 270 14.53 -7.94 -10.22
N GLY A 271 14.64 -7.20 -11.33
CA GLY A 271 14.18 -5.82 -11.40
C GLY A 271 14.97 -4.92 -10.44
N ASP A 272 14.25 -4.16 -9.63
CA ASP A 272 14.79 -3.24 -8.62
C ASP A 272 14.95 -3.85 -7.23
N THR A 273 14.92 -5.18 -7.12
CA THR A 273 14.98 -5.90 -5.85
C THR A 273 16.08 -6.96 -5.84
N HIS A 274 16.87 -6.93 -4.76
CA HIS A 274 17.80 -7.98 -4.38
C HIS A 274 17.12 -8.88 -3.33
N PHE A 275 17.03 -10.17 -3.62
CA PHE A 275 16.39 -11.17 -2.77
C PHE A 275 17.45 -12.04 -2.11
N ILE A 276 17.33 -12.25 -0.80
CA ILE A 276 18.20 -13.08 0.02
C ILE A 276 17.34 -14.16 0.68
N VAL A 277 17.71 -15.43 0.49
CA VAL A 277 17.10 -16.59 1.14
C VAL A 277 18.08 -17.13 2.17
N LEU A 278 17.63 -17.26 3.42
CA LEU A 278 18.40 -17.79 4.55
C LEU A 278 17.80 -19.10 5.06
N CYS A 279 18.63 -20.02 5.52
CA CYS A 279 18.19 -21.24 6.19
C CYS A 279 18.44 -21.12 7.70
N THR A 280 17.36 -21.01 8.48
CA THR A 280 17.44 -21.02 9.96
C THR A 280 17.78 -22.39 10.52
N GLU A 281 17.66 -23.45 9.72
CA GLU A 281 17.96 -24.83 10.09
C GLU A 281 19.38 -25.30 9.64
N CYS A 282 20.21 -24.39 9.11
CA CYS A 282 21.50 -24.70 8.49
C CYS A 282 22.66 -23.87 9.09
N PRO A 283 23.41 -24.40 10.08
CA PRO A 283 23.21 -25.68 10.77
C PRO A 283 22.16 -25.58 11.89
N GLN A 284 21.42 -26.66 12.12
CA GLN A 284 20.48 -26.76 13.24
C GLN A 284 21.21 -26.61 14.59
N ALA A 285 20.62 -25.89 15.55
CA ALA A 285 21.20 -25.73 16.88
C ALA A 285 21.02 -26.98 17.76
N ASP A 286 21.99 -27.24 18.66
CA ASP A 286 21.97 -28.37 19.60
C ASP A 286 20.74 -28.38 20.55
N ASP A 287 20.09 -27.23 20.74
CA ASP A 287 18.89 -27.06 21.58
C ASP A 287 17.56 -27.09 20.80
N GLY A 288 17.62 -27.26 19.47
CA GLY A 288 16.45 -27.35 18.59
C GLY A 288 15.91 -26.03 18.07
N ARG A 289 16.53 -24.89 18.41
CA ARG A 289 16.22 -23.56 17.86
C ARG A 289 16.85 -23.35 16.48
N GLY A 290 16.33 -22.38 15.75
CA GLY A 290 16.94 -21.88 14.53
C GLY A 290 18.17 -20.99 14.81
N GLN A 291 19.05 -20.85 13.84
CA GLN A 291 20.18 -19.93 13.87
C GLN A 291 20.69 -19.62 12.45
N VAL A 292 21.28 -18.44 12.27
CA VAL A 292 22.03 -18.08 11.04
C VAL A 292 23.42 -17.66 11.49
N THR A 293 24.36 -18.60 11.53
CA THR A 293 25.69 -18.42 12.14
C THR A 293 26.81 -18.94 11.23
N GLY A 294 28.07 -18.72 11.62
CA GLY A 294 29.23 -19.29 10.93
C GLY A 294 29.42 -18.75 9.50
N GLU A 295 29.56 -19.67 8.54
CA GLU A 295 29.78 -19.32 7.12
C GLU A 295 28.55 -18.60 6.53
N GLN A 296 27.32 -19.04 6.84
CA GLN A 296 26.09 -18.39 6.34
C GLN A 296 26.01 -16.93 6.79
N LEU A 297 26.35 -16.63 8.05
CA LEU A 297 26.37 -15.26 8.56
C LEU A 297 27.47 -14.40 7.92
N ALA A 298 28.66 -14.97 7.70
CA ALA A 298 29.76 -14.28 7.03
C ALA A 298 29.46 -14.02 5.54
N TRP A 299 28.79 -14.97 4.88
CA TRP A 299 28.28 -14.84 3.51
C TRP A 299 27.23 -13.73 3.41
N LEU A 300 26.25 -13.71 4.33
CA LEU A 300 25.21 -12.69 4.39
C LEU A 300 25.79 -11.27 4.58
N GLN A 301 26.80 -11.13 5.46
CA GLN A 301 27.53 -9.88 5.65
C GLN A 301 28.25 -9.42 4.36
N ASP A 302 28.90 -10.33 3.63
CA ASP A 302 29.54 -10.00 2.35
C ASP A 302 28.50 -9.61 1.27
N ASP A 303 27.40 -10.34 1.16
CA ASP A 303 26.39 -10.13 0.12
C ASP A 303 25.63 -8.81 0.29
N LEU A 304 25.18 -8.51 1.52
CA LEU A 304 24.63 -7.20 1.90
C LEU A 304 25.63 -6.07 1.62
N SER A 305 26.93 -6.27 1.89
CA SER A 305 27.94 -5.25 1.60
C SER A 305 28.12 -4.97 0.10
N ARG A 306 27.80 -5.95 -0.76
CA ARG A 306 27.95 -5.89 -2.22
C ARG A 306 26.72 -5.34 -2.94
N THR A 307 25.50 -5.64 -2.46
CA THR A 307 24.27 -5.26 -3.19
C THR A 307 24.07 -3.74 -3.27
N ARG A 308 23.52 -3.28 -4.40
CA ARG A 308 23.21 -1.86 -4.66
C ARG A 308 21.82 -1.68 -5.27
N MET A 309 20.98 -2.72 -5.18
CA MET A 309 19.60 -2.61 -5.66
C MET A 309 18.80 -1.61 -4.83
N PRO A 310 17.78 -0.95 -5.42
CA PRO A 310 16.89 -0.10 -4.67
C PRO A 310 16.32 -0.80 -3.43
N TRP A 311 15.80 -2.01 -3.57
CA TRP A 311 15.21 -2.80 -2.48
C TRP A 311 16.04 -4.01 -2.10
N VAL A 312 16.11 -4.30 -0.79
CA VAL A 312 16.68 -5.54 -0.25
C VAL A 312 15.61 -6.28 0.54
N VAL A 313 15.29 -7.49 0.08
CA VAL A 313 14.26 -8.37 0.65
C VAL A 313 14.92 -9.64 1.18
N VAL A 314 14.69 -9.97 2.44
CA VAL A 314 15.16 -11.22 3.05
C VAL A 314 13.98 -12.19 3.20
N SER A 315 14.24 -13.49 3.10
CA SER A 315 13.27 -14.55 3.39
C SER A 315 13.94 -15.65 4.21
N LEU A 316 13.35 -15.98 5.35
CA LEU A 316 13.89 -16.91 6.35
C LEU A 316 12.72 -17.60 7.06
N HIS A 317 12.87 -18.82 7.58
CA HIS A 317 11.69 -19.53 8.10
C HIS A 317 11.29 -19.13 9.52
N ARG A 318 12.19 -19.29 10.51
CA ARG A 318 11.90 -18.98 11.91
C ARG A 318 12.02 -17.48 12.21
N PRO A 319 10.94 -16.82 12.67
CA PRO A 319 10.87 -15.36 12.68
C PRO A 319 11.79 -14.72 13.71
N VAL A 320 12.34 -13.55 13.37
CA VAL A 320 13.23 -12.73 14.21
C VAL A 320 12.49 -12.16 15.43
N TRP A 321 11.21 -11.85 15.26
CA TRP A 321 10.32 -11.31 16.29
C TRP A 321 9.16 -12.26 16.53
N ASP A 322 8.69 -12.41 17.77
CA ASP A 322 7.49 -13.22 18.05
C ASP A 322 6.24 -12.55 17.45
N ALA A 323 5.50 -13.30 16.62
CA ALA A 323 4.35 -12.85 15.83
C ALA A 323 3.24 -12.13 16.61
N LEU A 324 3.16 -12.40 17.92
CA LEU A 324 2.01 -12.10 18.77
C LEU A 324 2.31 -11.04 19.82
N THR A 325 3.60 -10.86 20.16
CA THR A 325 4.06 -9.99 21.24
C THR A 325 5.05 -8.94 20.76
N ALA A 326 5.59 -9.07 19.54
CA ALA A 326 6.58 -8.18 18.94
C ALA A 326 7.83 -7.97 19.81
N VAL A 327 8.19 -8.99 20.61
CA VAL A 327 9.48 -9.07 21.32
C VAL A 327 10.43 -9.99 20.57
N GLY A 328 11.74 -9.80 20.77
CA GLY A 328 12.76 -10.60 20.08
C GLY A 328 12.60 -12.09 20.38
N ASN A 329 12.69 -12.93 19.34
CA ASN A 329 12.33 -14.34 19.43
C ASN A 329 13.45 -15.22 20.04
N GLU A 330 13.79 -14.95 21.30
CA GLU A 330 14.81 -15.71 22.04
C GLU A 330 14.47 -17.20 22.19
N GLU A 331 13.18 -17.57 22.15
CA GLU A 331 12.73 -18.96 22.35
C GLU A 331 12.91 -19.83 21.09
N ASP A 332 12.85 -19.27 19.87
CA ASP A 332 12.98 -20.03 18.62
C ASP A 332 14.17 -19.67 17.72
N LEU A 333 14.82 -18.48 17.89
CA LEU A 333 15.96 -18.05 17.07
C LEU A 333 17.15 -17.58 17.93
N VAL A 334 18.26 -18.33 17.88
CA VAL A 334 19.43 -18.16 18.78
C VAL A 334 20.05 -16.77 18.72
N ASN A 335 20.16 -16.19 17.52
CA ASN A 335 20.86 -14.93 17.26
C ASN A 335 19.97 -13.87 16.58
N TRP A 336 18.69 -13.79 16.96
CA TRP A 336 17.72 -12.84 16.42
C TRP A 336 18.20 -11.37 16.50
N GLU A 337 18.83 -10.96 17.62
CA GLU A 337 19.31 -9.58 17.84
C GLU A 337 20.44 -9.23 16.86
N GLU A 338 21.40 -10.15 16.65
CA GLU A 338 22.50 -10.00 15.69
C GLU A 338 21.99 -9.90 14.25
N LEU A 339 20.95 -10.67 13.90
CA LEU A 339 20.33 -10.61 12.58
C LEU A 339 19.54 -9.31 12.37
N HIS A 340 18.77 -8.87 13.36
CA HIS A 340 18.06 -7.59 13.29
C HIS A 340 19.04 -6.41 13.15
N ASP A 341 20.08 -6.36 13.99
CA ASP A 341 21.15 -5.38 13.89
C ASP A 341 21.78 -5.36 12.48
N LEU A 342 22.08 -6.55 11.93
CA LEU A 342 22.66 -6.65 10.58
C LEU A 342 21.69 -6.19 9.48
N PHE A 343 20.40 -6.52 9.59
CA PHE A 343 19.36 -6.10 8.65
C PHE A 343 19.17 -4.58 8.65
N ARG A 344 19.02 -3.99 9.84
CA ARG A 344 18.92 -2.54 10.04
C ARG A 344 20.14 -1.81 9.49
N ASP A 345 21.34 -2.24 9.90
CA ASP A 345 22.58 -1.52 9.58
C ASP A 345 22.97 -1.59 8.09
N ASN A 346 22.40 -2.55 7.33
CA ASN A 346 22.62 -2.70 5.88
C ASN A 346 21.40 -2.32 5.02
N GLY A 347 20.34 -1.78 5.62
CA GLY A 347 19.17 -1.27 4.87
C GLY A 347 18.33 -2.35 4.20
N VAL A 348 18.14 -3.50 4.88
CA VAL A 348 17.07 -4.45 4.54
C VAL A 348 15.72 -3.76 4.75
N ASP A 349 14.83 -3.85 3.77
CA ASP A 349 13.56 -3.14 3.81
C ASP A 349 12.41 -4.02 4.31
N LEU A 350 12.46 -5.30 3.95
CA LEU A 350 11.36 -6.24 4.11
C LEU A 350 11.90 -7.65 4.34
N VAL A 351 11.40 -8.31 5.37
CA VAL A 351 11.70 -9.69 5.74
C VAL A 351 10.41 -10.51 5.65
N PHE A 352 10.45 -11.64 4.96
CA PHE A 352 9.36 -12.61 4.88
C PHE A 352 9.67 -13.85 5.71
N GLU A 353 8.71 -14.27 6.52
CA GLU A 353 8.86 -15.28 7.57
C GLU A 353 7.67 -16.27 7.56
N GLY A 354 7.91 -17.48 8.07
CA GLY A 354 6.90 -18.54 8.22
C GLY A 354 6.81 -19.00 9.67
N HIS A 355 6.66 -20.31 9.90
CA HIS A 355 6.79 -21.01 11.20
C HIS A 355 5.67 -20.72 12.22
N SER A 356 5.32 -19.45 12.43
CA SER A 356 4.09 -19.07 13.08
C SER A 356 2.95 -19.30 12.09
N HIS A 357 1.99 -20.16 12.42
CA HIS A 357 0.86 -20.50 11.52
C HIS A 357 -0.20 -19.37 11.43
N VAL A 358 0.25 -18.16 11.09
CA VAL A 358 -0.46 -16.89 11.14
C VAL A 358 0.06 -15.94 10.06
N TYR A 359 -0.78 -14.98 9.70
CA TYR A 359 -0.36 -13.70 9.15
C TYR A 359 -0.03 -12.74 10.29
N SER A 360 1.14 -12.11 10.25
CA SER A 360 1.48 -10.98 11.12
C SER A 360 2.33 -9.97 10.35
N ARG A 361 2.11 -8.67 10.60
CA ARG A 361 3.00 -7.60 10.11
C ARG A 361 3.52 -6.76 11.26
N GLN A 362 4.84 -6.59 11.29
CA GLN A 362 5.56 -5.79 12.28
C GLN A 362 6.52 -4.82 11.57
N GLU A 363 6.96 -3.78 12.27
CA GLU A 363 7.99 -2.85 11.80
C GLU A 363 8.93 -2.53 12.98
N HIS A 364 10.22 -2.78 12.81
CA HIS A 364 11.24 -2.58 13.84
C HIS A 364 12.45 -1.87 13.21
N ASP A 365 12.88 -0.75 13.80
CA ASP A 365 13.99 0.10 13.32
C ASP A 365 13.97 0.43 11.80
N GLY A 366 12.77 0.51 11.19
CA GLY A 366 12.57 0.81 9.76
C GLY A 366 12.61 -0.42 8.84
N VAL A 367 12.76 -1.63 9.38
CA VAL A 367 12.66 -2.90 8.67
C VAL A 367 11.25 -3.47 8.87
N ALA A 368 10.54 -3.77 7.79
CA ALA A 368 9.24 -4.45 7.85
C ALA A 368 9.42 -5.97 7.96
N TYR A 369 8.64 -6.61 8.82
CA TYR A 369 8.60 -8.06 8.98
C TYR A 369 7.18 -8.54 8.65
N ILE A 370 7.07 -9.58 7.81
CA ILE A 370 5.80 -10.23 7.45
C ILE A 370 5.93 -11.72 7.66
N GLU A 371 5.21 -12.23 8.64
CA GLU A 371 4.93 -13.66 8.78
C GLU A 371 3.71 -14.00 7.91
N THR A 372 3.81 -15.06 7.10
CA THR A 372 2.78 -15.50 6.14
C THR A 372 2.59 -17.02 6.18
N GLY A 373 2.58 -17.59 7.39
CA GLY A 373 2.56 -19.03 7.64
C GLY A 373 1.16 -19.66 7.77
N SER A 374 0.06 -18.99 7.41
CA SER A 374 -1.27 -19.63 7.47
C SER A 374 -1.81 -20.22 6.16
N THR A 375 -1.01 -20.30 5.09
CA THR A 375 -1.46 -20.75 3.75
C THR A 375 -2.03 -22.18 3.75
N GLY A 376 -1.33 -23.18 4.32
CA GLY A 376 -1.69 -24.59 4.13
C GLY A 376 -2.14 -25.33 5.38
N GLN A 377 -1.37 -25.25 6.48
CA GLN A 377 -1.60 -26.16 7.60
C GLN A 377 -2.17 -25.52 8.87
N ASN A 378 -3.24 -26.13 9.37
CA ASN A 378 -3.61 -26.17 10.79
C ASN A 378 -3.57 -24.85 11.58
N THR A 379 -4.25 -23.81 11.06
CA THR A 379 -4.69 -22.59 11.79
C THR A 379 -5.54 -22.86 13.06
N PHE A 380 -5.70 -24.13 13.44
CA PHE A 380 -6.43 -24.62 14.61
C PHE A 380 -5.62 -25.61 15.47
N ALA A 381 -4.29 -25.47 15.50
CA ALA A 381 -3.50 -26.07 16.57
C ALA A 381 -4.07 -25.64 17.94
N PRO A 382 -4.31 -26.55 18.92
CA PRO A 382 -5.03 -26.23 20.16
C PRO A 382 -4.43 -25.12 21.02
N TRP A 383 -3.14 -24.79 20.82
CA TRP A 383 -2.43 -23.71 21.50
C TRP A 383 -2.66 -22.35 20.85
N ALA A 384 -2.72 -22.27 19.52
CA ALA A 384 -3.09 -21.06 18.77
C ALA A 384 -4.60 -20.74 18.86
N ALA A 385 -5.44 -21.78 18.92
CA ALA A 385 -6.90 -21.68 18.87
C ALA A 385 -7.55 -20.77 19.93
N TRP A 386 -6.90 -20.53 21.08
CA TRP A 386 -7.42 -19.59 22.09
C TRP A 386 -7.08 -18.12 21.77
N ARG A 387 -5.97 -17.85 21.05
CA ARG A 387 -5.56 -16.51 20.62
C ARG A 387 -6.26 -16.08 19.33
N CYS A 388 -6.44 -17.00 18.38
CA CYS A 388 -7.24 -16.80 17.16
C CYS A 388 -8.74 -16.55 17.42
N LEU A 389 -9.20 -16.66 18.68
CA LEU A 389 -10.58 -16.36 19.10
C LEU A 389 -10.82 -14.86 19.37
N LEU A 390 -9.78 -14.03 19.37
CA LEU A 390 -9.86 -12.65 19.86
C LEU A 390 -9.97 -11.58 18.77
N ASP A 391 -9.57 -11.85 17.50
CA ASP A 391 -9.59 -10.91 16.34
C ASP A 391 -9.49 -9.44 16.81
N LEU A 392 -8.37 -9.09 17.45
CA LEU A 392 -8.26 -7.84 18.19
C LEU A 392 -8.33 -6.65 17.22
N PRO A 393 -9.30 -5.71 17.37
CA PRO A 393 -9.45 -4.63 16.42
C PRO A 393 -8.30 -3.62 16.54
N GLY A 394 -7.34 -3.66 15.61
CA GLY A 394 -6.29 -2.65 15.49
C GLY A 394 -5.00 -3.13 14.84
N ASP A 395 -4.61 -4.39 15.06
CA ASP A 395 -3.32 -4.93 14.62
C ASP A 395 -3.46 -5.80 13.35
N PRO A 396 -2.48 -5.79 12.43
CA PRO A 396 -2.50 -6.56 11.18
C PRO A 396 -2.15 -8.04 11.42
N TYR A 397 -3.00 -8.73 12.18
CA TYR A 397 -2.84 -10.13 12.58
C TYR A 397 -4.00 -11.00 12.08
N SER A 398 -3.72 -12.24 11.64
CA SER A 398 -4.77 -13.19 11.28
C SER A 398 -4.36 -14.65 11.39
N CYS A 399 -5.31 -15.53 11.70
CA CYS A 399 -5.18 -16.98 11.55
C CYS A 399 -6.00 -17.49 10.34
N ARG A 400 -5.98 -16.75 9.23
CA ARG A 400 -6.85 -16.97 8.06
C ARG A 400 -5.98 -17.24 6.84
N PRO A 401 -6.16 -18.38 6.13
CA PRO A 401 -5.31 -18.72 5.01
C PRO A 401 -5.23 -17.66 3.92
N GLU A 402 -4.00 -17.36 3.55
CA GLU A 402 -3.57 -16.19 2.81
C GLU A 402 -2.33 -16.48 1.97
N HIS A 403 -2.09 -15.57 1.03
CA HIS A 403 -0.79 -15.31 0.44
C HIS A 403 -0.54 -13.80 0.40
N VAL A 404 0.72 -13.42 0.23
CA VAL A 404 1.12 -12.03 0.01
C VAL A 404 1.50 -11.82 -1.45
N THR A 405 1.15 -10.66 -2.00
CA THR A 405 1.66 -10.16 -3.27
C THR A 405 2.42 -8.86 -3.05
N VAL A 406 3.46 -8.64 -3.83
CA VAL A 406 4.22 -7.39 -3.85
C VAL A 406 4.40 -6.90 -5.28
N ASP A 407 3.97 -5.67 -5.54
CA ASP A 407 4.32 -4.91 -6.74
C ASP A 407 5.51 -3.99 -6.41
N ALA A 408 6.68 -4.31 -6.96
CA ALA A 408 7.92 -3.60 -6.71
C ALA A 408 8.30 -2.68 -7.88
N THR A 409 8.73 -1.47 -7.53
CA THR A 409 9.30 -0.45 -8.42
C THR A 409 10.51 0.18 -7.70
N ALA A 410 11.47 0.79 -8.39
CA ALA A 410 12.59 1.51 -7.77
C ALA A 410 12.23 2.49 -6.61
N ALA A 411 11.00 3.02 -6.52
CA ALA A 411 10.57 3.94 -5.47
C ALA A 411 9.59 3.33 -4.44
N ARG A 412 8.90 2.24 -4.77
CA ARG A 412 7.74 1.73 -4.00
C ARG A 412 7.65 0.21 -4.03
N LEU A 413 7.39 -0.42 -2.87
CA LEU A 413 6.79 -1.75 -2.74
C LEU A 413 5.33 -1.58 -2.33
N GLU A 414 4.38 -2.02 -3.15
CA GLU A 414 2.98 -2.17 -2.75
C GLU A 414 2.78 -3.59 -2.25
N VAL A 415 2.49 -3.79 -0.97
CA VAL A 415 2.36 -5.12 -0.37
C VAL A 415 0.91 -5.37 -0.01
N THR A 416 0.35 -6.49 -0.46
CA THR A 416 -1.05 -6.86 -0.22
C THR A 416 -1.16 -8.32 0.20
N ALA A 417 -1.66 -8.55 1.41
CA ALA A 417 -2.04 -9.87 1.88
C ALA A 417 -3.50 -10.16 1.49
N THR A 418 -3.74 -11.25 0.76
CA THR A 418 -5.06 -11.66 0.28
C THR A 418 -5.47 -12.93 1.01
N ARG A 419 -6.59 -12.88 1.73
CA ARG A 419 -7.15 -14.10 2.36
C ARG A 419 -8.14 -14.80 1.44
N VAL A 420 -8.18 -16.13 1.54
CA VAL A 420 -9.23 -16.94 0.90
C VAL A 420 -10.51 -16.92 1.74
N GLY A 421 -11.65 -16.85 1.06
CA GLY A 421 -12.96 -16.93 1.68
C GLY A 421 -13.27 -18.32 2.22
N VAL A 422 -13.39 -18.42 3.54
CA VAL A 422 -13.67 -19.66 4.27
C VAL A 422 -14.84 -19.43 5.23
N ASP A 423 -15.99 -20.08 4.96
CA ASP A 423 -17.18 -20.06 5.82
C ASP A 423 -17.10 -21.21 6.83
N TYR A 424 -17.10 -20.90 8.12
CA TYR A 424 -17.06 -21.92 9.18
C TYR A 424 -18.46 -22.40 9.54
N SER A 425 -18.72 -23.70 9.38
CA SER A 425 -19.90 -24.36 9.93
C SER A 425 -19.54 -25.15 11.21
N GLU A 426 -20.42 -26.06 11.64
CA GLU A 426 -20.43 -26.60 13.02
C GLU A 426 -19.15 -27.37 13.42
N GLN A 427 -18.94 -27.50 14.73
CA GLN A 427 -17.86 -28.32 15.29
C GLN A 427 -18.14 -29.81 15.06
N THR A 428 -17.44 -30.42 14.11
CA THR A 428 -17.44 -31.88 13.94
C THR A 428 -16.16 -32.50 14.52
N PRO A 429 -16.23 -33.58 15.32
CA PRO A 429 -15.05 -34.29 15.77
C PRO A 429 -14.29 -34.89 14.56
N TYR A 430 -13.11 -34.38 14.24
CA TYR A 430 -12.21 -35.04 13.30
C TYR A 430 -11.41 -36.11 14.03
N GLN A 431 -11.36 -37.31 13.45
CA GLN A 431 -10.60 -38.42 13.98
C GLN A 431 -9.27 -38.47 13.22
N ARG A 432 -8.13 -38.19 13.89
CA ARG A 432 -6.81 -38.43 13.30
C ARG A 432 -6.76 -39.85 12.74
N CYS A 433 -6.34 -39.99 11.49
CA CYS A 433 -6.05 -41.29 10.91
C CYS A 433 -4.99 -41.99 11.77
N ASP A 434 -5.22 -43.28 12.02
CA ASP A 434 -4.35 -44.18 12.80
C ASP A 434 -4.20 -43.95 14.32
N SER A 435 -5.33 -43.83 15.06
CA SER A 435 -5.52 -44.59 16.32
C SER A 435 -6.93 -44.51 16.93
N PRO A 436 -7.37 -45.52 17.72
CA PRO A 436 -8.45 -45.33 18.68
C PRO A 436 -7.96 -44.42 19.83
N PRO A 437 -8.81 -43.55 20.39
CA PRO A 437 -8.37 -42.58 21.40
C PRO A 437 -7.84 -43.28 22.67
N PRO A 438 -6.77 -42.77 23.30
CA PRO A 438 -6.40 -43.20 24.65
C PRO A 438 -7.54 -42.85 25.62
N PRO A 439 -7.80 -43.65 26.68
CA PRO A 439 -9.06 -43.57 27.43
C PRO A 439 -9.36 -42.26 28.18
N GLU A 440 -8.41 -41.33 28.26
CA GLU A 440 -8.51 -40.11 29.09
C GLU A 440 -8.01 -38.83 28.40
N SER A 441 -7.96 -38.78 27.05
CA SER A 441 -7.71 -37.54 26.30
C SER A 441 -9.01 -36.88 25.85
N PRO A 442 -9.23 -35.56 26.06
CA PRO A 442 -10.33 -34.85 25.43
C PRO A 442 -10.13 -34.84 23.91
N SER A 443 -11.15 -35.30 23.18
CA SER A 443 -11.16 -35.26 21.72
C SER A 443 -10.94 -33.84 21.21
N GLY A 444 -9.98 -33.67 20.31
CA GLY A 444 -9.75 -32.39 19.64
C GLY A 444 -10.95 -32.03 18.75
N TYR A 445 -11.52 -30.86 18.96
CA TYR A 445 -12.60 -30.33 18.12
C TYR A 445 -11.98 -29.46 17.03
N TYR A 446 -12.25 -29.79 15.77
CA TYR A 446 -11.99 -28.91 14.63
C TYR A 446 -13.34 -28.36 14.12
N ARG A 447 -13.33 -27.22 13.44
CA ARG A 447 -14.51 -26.74 12.69
C ARG A 447 -14.44 -27.28 11.28
N THR A 448 -15.55 -27.76 10.72
CA THR A 448 -15.65 -27.90 9.26
C THR A 448 -15.82 -26.54 8.63
N PHE A 449 -15.23 -26.35 7.46
CA PHE A 449 -15.40 -25.16 6.64
C PHE A 449 -15.91 -25.51 5.25
N GLU A 450 -16.65 -24.58 4.66
CA GLU A 450 -16.92 -24.55 3.23
C GLU A 450 -16.05 -23.45 2.60
N LEU A 451 -15.34 -23.79 1.52
CA LEU A 451 -14.57 -22.82 0.75
C LEU A 451 -15.55 -22.00 -0.09
N THR A 452 -15.63 -20.69 0.18
CA THR A 452 -16.50 -19.78 -0.58
C THR A 452 -15.80 -19.21 -1.80
N GLY A 453 -14.47 -19.26 -1.84
CA GLY A 453 -13.64 -18.65 -2.88
C GLY A 453 -13.71 -17.12 -2.91
N ALA A 454 -14.30 -16.49 -1.89
CA ALA A 454 -14.45 -15.05 -1.82
C ALA A 454 -13.16 -14.39 -1.31
N GLU A 455 -12.39 -13.80 -2.23
CA GLU A 455 -11.21 -13.00 -1.91
C GLU A 455 -11.56 -11.77 -1.06
N ALA A 456 -10.69 -11.47 -0.11
CA ALA A 456 -10.67 -10.18 0.56
C ALA A 456 -9.22 -9.79 0.85
N VAL A 457 -8.90 -8.51 0.68
CA VAL A 457 -7.68 -7.93 1.22
C VAL A 457 -7.73 -8.07 2.75
N LEU A 458 -6.72 -8.73 3.30
CA LEU A 458 -6.53 -8.92 4.73
C LEU A 458 -5.77 -7.72 5.32
N ASP A 459 -4.65 -7.39 4.71
CA ASP A 459 -3.88 -6.17 4.95
C ASP A 459 -3.30 -5.65 3.62
N SER A 460 -3.07 -4.36 3.52
CA SER A 460 -2.39 -3.75 2.39
C SER A 460 -1.67 -2.49 2.87
N PHE A 461 -0.38 -2.42 2.59
CA PHE A 461 0.47 -1.32 2.98
C PHE A 461 1.47 -1.00 1.86
N THR A 462 2.31 0.00 2.11
CA THR A 462 3.30 0.43 1.14
C THR A 462 4.56 0.80 1.86
N LEU A 463 5.67 0.19 1.45
CA LEU A 463 7.00 0.73 1.72
C LEU A 463 7.34 1.67 0.58
N GLN A 464 7.77 2.88 0.92
CA GLN A 464 8.36 3.80 -0.04
C GLN A 464 9.83 3.93 0.33
N LYS A 465 10.73 3.70 -0.64
CA LYS A 465 12.09 4.20 -0.50
C LYS A 465 11.91 5.70 -0.42
N GLU A 466 12.21 6.29 0.73
CA GLU A 466 12.41 7.72 0.80
C GLU A 466 13.50 8.04 -0.23
N LEU A 467 13.08 8.50 -1.40
CA LEU A 467 13.91 9.34 -2.25
C LEU A 467 14.14 10.60 -1.42
N ARG A 468 15.11 10.51 -0.49
CA ARG A 468 15.62 11.61 0.32
C ARG A 468 16.23 12.58 -0.66
N ALA A 469 15.37 13.44 -1.18
CA ALA A 469 15.71 14.31 -2.28
C ALA A 469 16.81 15.23 -1.77
N GLN A 470 17.92 15.28 -2.51
CA GLN A 470 18.85 16.37 -2.34
C GLN A 470 18.14 17.65 -2.77
N THR A 471 18.49 18.78 -2.16
CA THR A 471 17.85 20.08 -2.42
C THR A 471 17.67 20.33 -3.92
N VAL A 472 16.42 20.34 -4.37
CA VAL A 472 16.09 20.45 -5.80
C VAL A 472 15.99 21.93 -6.15
N THR A 473 16.95 22.43 -6.92
CA THR A 473 16.91 23.81 -7.41
C THR A 473 16.18 23.86 -8.75
N ILE A 474 15.06 24.56 -8.83
CA ILE A 474 14.31 24.77 -10.07
C ILE A 474 14.73 26.10 -10.71
N SER A 475 15.36 26.04 -11.87
CA SER A 475 15.79 27.23 -12.61
C SER A 475 14.66 27.83 -13.48
N PRO A 476 14.76 29.09 -13.93
CA PRO A 476 13.79 29.68 -14.87
C PRO A 476 13.68 28.97 -16.23
N SER A 477 14.58 28.05 -16.56
CA SER A 477 14.49 27.20 -17.75
C SER A 477 13.92 25.81 -17.48
N GLY A 478 13.43 25.54 -16.26
CA GLY A 478 12.87 24.25 -15.85
C GLY A 478 13.89 23.18 -15.48
N GLU A 479 15.19 23.53 -15.42
CA GLU A 479 16.22 22.61 -14.91
C GLU A 479 15.91 22.27 -13.44
N GLY A 480 16.07 21.01 -13.06
CA GLY A 480 15.66 20.48 -11.75
C GLY A 480 14.24 19.93 -11.69
N CYS A 481 13.28 20.49 -12.44
CA CYS A 481 11.88 20.06 -12.34
C CYS A 481 11.65 18.58 -12.68
N ALA A 482 12.36 18.04 -13.68
CA ALA A 482 12.22 16.64 -14.11
C ALA A 482 12.61 15.59 -13.04
N ALA A 483 13.20 15.99 -11.92
CA ALA A 483 13.47 15.11 -10.78
C ALA A 483 12.26 14.94 -9.83
N ILE A 484 11.25 15.80 -9.95
CA ILE A 484 10.15 15.95 -8.97
C ILE A 484 8.76 16.11 -9.60
N GLY A 485 8.67 16.34 -10.91
CA GLY A 485 7.41 16.61 -11.58
C GLY A 485 7.53 16.97 -13.05
N LEU A 486 6.49 17.64 -13.57
CA LEU A 486 6.31 18.01 -14.96
C LEU A 486 6.51 19.52 -15.15
N TRP A 487 7.36 19.89 -16.11
CA TRP A 487 7.62 21.29 -16.45
C TRP A 487 6.68 21.80 -17.56
N ASP A 488 5.97 22.88 -17.27
CA ASP A 488 5.25 23.71 -18.23
C ASP A 488 6.11 24.94 -18.61
N PRO A 489 6.66 24.99 -19.85
CA PRO A 489 7.48 26.10 -20.30
C PRO A 489 6.70 27.38 -20.62
N ASP A 490 5.39 27.29 -20.91
CA ASP A 490 4.55 28.46 -21.20
C ASP A 490 4.11 29.16 -19.90
N ALA A 491 3.88 28.38 -18.84
CA ALA A 491 3.58 28.90 -17.49
C ALA A 491 4.84 29.17 -16.64
N SER A 492 6.02 28.71 -17.05
CA SER A 492 7.24 28.65 -16.22
C SER A 492 6.99 27.94 -14.88
N ALA A 493 6.25 26.83 -14.94
CA ALA A 493 5.73 26.13 -13.77
C ALA A 493 6.22 24.68 -13.69
N CYS A 494 6.67 24.27 -12.51
CA CYS A 494 6.89 22.87 -12.19
C CYS A 494 5.71 22.34 -11.38
N ARG A 495 5.00 21.35 -11.93
CA ARG A 495 3.89 20.66 -11.26
C ARG A 495 4.36 19.35 -10.68
N LEU A 496 4.24 19.17 -9.35
CA LEU A 496 4.59 17.92 -8.69
C LEU A 496 3.71 16.75 -9.16
N THR A 497 4.27 15.54 -9.10
CA THR A 497 3.57 14.30 -9.46
C THR A 497 3.51 13.27 -8.33
N ASP A 498 4.21 13.51 -7.22
CA ASP A 498 4.14 12.70 -6.00
C ASP A 498 4.52 13.53 -4.77
N ASN A 499 4.34 12.97 -3.57
CA ASN A 499 4.90 13.50 -2.34
C ASN A 499 6.43 13.32 -2.33
N LEU A 500 7.14 14.23 -1.68
CA LEU A 500 8.61 14.25 -1.62
C LEU A 500 9.08 14.28 -0.18
N TYR A 501 10.10 13.47 0.11
CA TYR A 501 10.66 13.27 1.44
C TYR A 501 12.08 13.82 1.49
N PHE A 502 12.42 14.56 2.55
CA PHE A 502 13.69 15.26 2.70
C PHE A 502 14.32 14.95 4.06
N GLY A 503 15.63 14.71 4.06
CA GLY A 503 16.44 14.67 5.28
C GLY A 503 16.76 16.08 5.81
N PRO A 504 17.88 16.26 6.52
CA PRO A 504 18.26 17.54 7.14
C PRO A 504 18.86 18.53 6.13
N VAL A 505 18.12 18.81 5.05
CA VAL A 505 18.49 19.67 3.91
C VAL A 505 17.28 20.49 3.47
N ASP A 506 17.53 21.64 2.82
CA ASP A 506 16.45 22.40 2.17
C ASP A 506 15.76 21.53 1.11
N GLY A 507 14.44 21.68 0.97
CA GLY A 507 13.62 20.86 0.08
C GLY A 507 13.73 21.29 -1.38
N ILE A 508 12.90 22.27 -1.77
CA ILE A 508 12.91 22.83 -3.12
C ILE A 508 13.36 24.29 -3.08
N ALA A 509 14.39 24.64 -3.85
CA ALA A 509 14.85 26.02 -4.03
C ALA A 509 14.32 26.58 -5.37
N LEU A 510 13.73 27.78 -5.36
CA LEU A 510 13.11 28.39 -6.56
C LEU A 510 13.92 29.56 -7.13
N GLY A 511 14.16 29.51 -8.44
CA GLY A 511 14.69 30.62 -9.22
C GLY A 511 13.64 31.71 -9.53
N PRO A 512 14.08 32.85 -10.12
CA PRO A 512 13.21 34.01 -10.35
C PRO A 512 12.11 33.73 -11.37
N GLY A 513 10.88 34.14 -11.05
CA GLY A 513 9.70 33.94 -11.88
C GLY A 513 9.18 32.49 -11.96
N VAL A 514 9.78 31.55 -11.24
CA VAL A 514 9.37 30.13 -11.27
C VAL A 514 8.11 29.92 -10.43
N THR A 515 7.15 29.16 -10.97
CA THR A 515 6.01 28.64 -10.19
C THR A 515 6.27 27.19 -9.78
N LEU A 516 6.14 26.90 -8.48
CA LEU A 516 5.98 25.55 -7.95
C LEU A 516 4.48 25.31 -7.71
N ASP A 517 3.93 24.35 -8.43
CA ASP A 517 2.55 23.90 -8.31
C ASP A 517 2.53 22.53 -7.62
N GLY A 518 2.06 22.49 -6.38
CA GLY A 518 2.03 21.27 -5.58
C GLY A 518 0.99 20.26 -6.04
N ASP A 519 -0.05 20.67 -6.79
CA ASP A 519 -1.16 19.80 -7.25
C ASP A 519 -1.83 18.98 -6.13
N GLY A 520 -1.75 19.44 -4.88
CA GLY A 520 -2.22 18.73 -3.67
C GLY A 520 -1.20 17.77 -3.04
N TYR A 521 -0.03 17.54 -3.65
CA TYR A 521 1.07 16.77 -3.07
C TYR A 521 1.81 17.53 -1.96
N ARG A 522 2.69 16.83 -1.25
CA ARG A 522 3.36 17.31 -0.04
C ARG A 522 4.88 17.24 -0.11
N LEU A 523 5.55 18.21 0.50
CA LEU A 523 6.95 18.10 0.93
C LEU A 523 6.96 17.74 2.42
N ILE A 524 7.73 16.72 2.78
CA ILE A 524 7.80 16.14 4.12
C ILE A 524 9.27 16.13 4.54
N GLY A 525 9.61 16.88 5.59
CA GLY A 525 10.93 16.91 6.20
C GLY A 525 11.10 15.86 7.30
N ASP A 526 12.33 15.69 7.76
CA ASP A 526 12.73 14.72 8.79
C ASP A 526 12.18 14.98 10.21
N GLY A 527 11.52 16.12 10.44
CA GLY A 527 10.99 16.54 11.73
C GLY A 527 12.04 17.16 12.67
N ASP A 528 13.31 17.29 12.28
CA ASP A 528 14.33 17.95 13.11
C ASP A 528 14.23 19.48 12.98
N HIS A 529 13.53 20.09 13.93
CA HIS A 529 13.47 21.54 14.05
C HIS A 529 14.79 22.21 14.50
N GLY A 530 15.86 21.44 14.74
CA GLY A 530 17.19 21.91 15.12
C GLY A 530 18.05 22.41 13.96
N ALA A 531 18.06 21.69 12.84
CA ALA A 531 18.75 22.12 11.62
C ALA A 531 17.92 23.18 10.86
N GLN A 532 18.53 24.24 10.33
CA GLN A 532 17.80 25.40 9.78
C GLN A 532 17.33 25.21 8.32
N HIS A 533 16.77 24.05 7.98
CA HIS A 533 16.30 23.74 6.62
C HIS A 533 14.86 24.20 6.35
N SER A 534 14.59 24.51 5.09
CA SER A 534 13.32 25.05 4.58
C SER A 534 12.68 24.06 3.61
N GLY A 535 11.39 23.77 3.73
CA GLY A 535 10.68 22.90 2.79
C GLY A 535 10.64 23.49 1.38
N VAL A 536 10.32 24.78 1.28
CA VAL A 536 10.58 25.59 0.09
C VAL A 536 11.44 26.80 0.45
N LEU A 537 12.50 27.03 -0.32
CA LEU A 537 13.39 28.19 -0.20
C LEU A 537 13.25 29.08 -1.44
N ILE A 538 12.93 30.36 -1.24
CA ILE A 538 12.84 31.36 -2.29
C ILE A 538 13.86 32.47 -2.01
N ASP A 539 15.00 32.46 -2.71
CA ASP A 539 16.00 33.54 -2.72
C ASP A 539 16.03 34.21 -4.10
N ALA A 540 14.84 34.65 -4.55
CA ALA A 540 14.60 35.17 -5.90
C ALA A 540 13.36 36.08 -5.96
N ASP A 541 13.22 36.81 -7.08
CA ASP A 541 12.07 37.69 -7.36
C ASP A 541 10.96 36.97 -8.13
N GLY A 542 9.70 37.29 -7.81
CA GLY A 542 8.51 36.90 -8.59
C GLY A 542 8.20 35.40 -8.64
N ALA A 543 8.80 34.58 -7.77
CA ALA A 543 8.48 33.15 -7.66
C ALA A 543 7.10 32.94 -7.01
N THR A 544 6.44 31.84 -7.36
CA THR A 544 5.13 31.44 -6.83
C THR A 544 5.18 30.03 -6.26
N VAL A 545 4.60 29.83 -5.07
CA VAL A 545 4.33 28.51 -4.48
C VAL A 545 2.84 28.39 -4.28
N LYS A 546 2.21 27.39 -4.88
CA LYS A 546 0.77 27.18 -4.76
C LYS A 546 0.37 25.71 -4.63
N ASP A 547 -0.80 25.50 -4.04
CA ASP A 547 -1.49 24.21 -3.97
C ASP A 547 -0.63 23.06 -3.39
N LEU A 548 0.30 23.42 -2.49
CA LEU A 548 1.32 22.52 -1.90
C LEU A 548 1.08 22.27 -0.41
N GLY A 549 1.27 21.04 0.04
CA GLY A 549 1.44 20.72 1.47
C GLY A 549 2.90 20.78 1.91
N VAL A 550 3.21 21.35 3.07
CA VAL A 550 4.60 21.38 3.60
C VAL A 550 4.61 21.10 5.11
N GLU A 551 5.31 20.04 5.52
CA GLU A 551 5.40 19.58 6.91
C GLU A 551 6.79 19.05 7.31
N GLY A 552 7.14 19.12 8.59
CA GLY A 552 8.36 18.49 9.13
C GLY A 552 9.66 19.27 8.98
N PHE A 553 9.64 20.56 8.63
CA PHE A 553 10.84 21.39 8.44
C PHE A 553 11.07 22.38 9.60
N HIS A 554 12.25 22.99 9.66
CA HIS A 554 12.47 24.17 10.51
C HIS A 554 11.72 25.40 9.97
N THR A 555 11.67 25.58 8.65
CA THR A 555 10.73 26.52 8.01
C THR A 555 9.93 25.80 6.94
N GLY A 556 8.60 25.91 6.94
CA GLY A 556 7.80 25.35 5.85
C GLY A 556 8.12 26.03 4.52
N ILE A 557 7.81 27.32 4.41
CA ILE A 557 8.13 28.14 3.21
C ILE A 557 8.91 29.38 3.64
N ARG A 558 10.15 29.51 3.18
CA ARG A 558 11.02 30.66 3.46
C ARG A 558 11.20 31.54 2.23
N VAL A 559 11.02 32.85 2.40
CA VAL A 559 11.32 33.86 1.39
C VAL A 559 12.46 34.75 1.90
N MET A 560 13.60 34.70 1.25
CA MET A 560 14.79 35.49 1.59
C MET A 560 15.01 36.57 0.53
N ASN A 561 15.14 37.83 0.97
CA ASN A 561 15.55 39.03 0.19
C ASN A 561 14.75 39.42 -1.07
N GLY A 562 13.91 38.53 -1.61
CA GLY A 562 13.24 38.68 -2.90
C GLY A 562 12.00 39.56 -2.89
N ALA A 563 11.64 40.07 -4.07
CA ALA A 563 10.52 40.97 -4.30
C ALA A 563 9.37 40.30 -5.07
N GLY A 564 8.12 40.59 -4.68
CA GLY A 564 6.93 40.24 -5.46
C GLY A 564 6.55 38.75 -5.49
N ASN A 565 7.10 37.96 -4.56
CA ASN A 565 6.84 36.52 -4.44
C ASN A 565 5.39 36.23 -3.98
N SER A 566 4.85 35.07 -4.35
CA SER A 566 3.48 34.67 -4.03
C SER A 566 3.40 33.28 -3.39
N ILE A 567 2.74 33.17 -2.25
CA ILE A 567 2.49 31.94 -1.51
C ILE A 567 0.97 31.82 -1.38
N ILE A 568 0.34 30.94 -2.18
CA ILE A 568 -1.11 30.91 -2.40
C ILE A 568 -1.71 29.52 -2.21
N GLY A 569 -2.71 29.36 -1.35
CA GLY A 569 -3.50 28.11 -1.25
C GLY A 569 -2.75 26.90 -0.65
N ASN A 570 -1.60 27.12 -0.01
CA ASN A 570 -0.77 26.04 0.55
C ASN A 570 -1.27 25.60 1.94
N THR A 571 -0.94 24.36 2.33
CA THR A 571 -1.17 23.83 3.68
C THR A 571 0.17 23.63 4.38
N VAL A 572 0.49 24.45 5.38
CA VAL A 572 1.82 24.50 6.00
C VAL A 572 1.71 24.21 7.50
N ARG A 573 2.13 23.02 7.93
CA ARG A 573 1.88 22.51 9.29
C ARG A 573 3.03 21.70 9.88
N PHE A 574 3.10 21.60 11.21
CA PHE A 574 4.14 20.84 11.91
C PHE A 574 5.59 21.26 11.51
N ASN A 575 5.80 22.55 11.29
CA ASN A 575 7.13 23.14 11.12
C ASN A 575 7.47 24.00 12.34
N ARG A 576 8.74 24.36 12.53
CA ARG A 576 9.08 25.35 13.58
C ARG A 576 8.50 26.73 13.23
N HIS A 577 8.72 27.20 12.01
CA HIS A 577 8.05 28.36 11.43
C HIS A 577 7.24 27.90 10.21
N GLY A 578 5.97 28.30 10.09
CA GLY A 578 5.16 27.94 8.93
C GLY A 578 5.63 28.65 7.66
N VAL A 579 5.28 29.93 7.53
CA VAL A 579 5.78 30.82 6.46
C VAL A 579 6.69 31.86 7.09
N PHE A 580 7.92 32.02 6.60
CA PHE A 580 8.88 33.01 7.11
C PHE A 580 9.35 33.95 5.99
N MET A 581 9.13 35.25 6.17
CA MET A 581 9.57 36.31 5.27
C MET A 581 10.78 37.05 5.87
N ASP A 582 11.94 36.87 5.27
CA ASP A 582 13.24 37.33 5.78
C ASP A 582 13.87 38.34 4.79
N GLY A 583 13.71 39.62 5.08
CA GLY A 583 14.16 40.73 4.21
C GLY A 583 13.39 40.87 2.88
N SER A 584 12.29 40.12 2.68
CA SER A 584 11.52 40.13 1.43
C SER A 584 10.66 41.39 1.27
N SER A 585 10.25 41.70 0.04
CA SER A 585 9.35 42.84 -0.24
C SER A 585 8.18 42.45 -1.13
N ALA A 586 7.03 43.12 -0.96
CA ALA A 586 5.80 42.90 -1.72
C ALA A 586 5.35 41.42 -1.80
N THR A 587 5.72 40.60 -0.80
CA THR A 587 5.37 39.17 -0.76
C THR A 587 3.88 39.00 -0.45
N ALA A 588 3.18 38.21 -1.25
CA ALA A 588 1.77 37.91 -1.08
C ALA A 588 1.60 36.54 -0.41
N VAL A 589 1.11 36.50 0.82
CA VAL A 589 0.76 35.27 1.53
C VAL A 589 -0.76 35.20 1.58
N ARG A 590 -1.39 34.46 0.66
CA ARG A 590 -2.86 34.51 0.47
C ARG A 590 -3.54 33.14 0.48
N GLY A 591 -4.63 33.00 1.23
CA GLY A 591 -5.46 31.79 1.18
C GLY A 591 -4.81 30.52 1.71
N ASN A 592 -3.71 30.61 2.47
CA ASN A 592 -3.00 29.44 3.00
C ASN A 592 -3.63 28.96 4.31
N THR A 593 -3.55 27.66 4.57
CA THR A 593 -3.88 27.04 5.85
C THR A 593 -2.59 26.75 6.59
N VAL A 594 -2.31 27.50 7.66
CA VAL A 594 -1.03 27.50 8.38
C VAL A 594 -1.28 27.14 9.83
N THR A 595 -1.04 25.88 10.20
CA THR A 595 -1.53 25.32 11.47
C THR A 595 -0.45 24.56 12.23
N ASP A 596 -0.56 24.48 13.55
CA ASP A 596 0.25 23.56 14.36
C ASP A 596 1.78 23.74 14.18
N ASN A 597 2.23 24.98 13.92
CA ASN A 597 3.65 25.32 13.84
C ASN A 597 4.15 25.80 15.21
N VAL A 598 5.44 25.64 15.51
CA VAL A 598 5.96 25.87 16.88
C VAL A 598 6.09 27.36 17.22
N ASP A 599 7.05 28.08 16.64
CA ASP A 599 7.35 29.46 17.05
C ASP A 599 6.44 30.52 16.39
N ALA A 600 5.97 30.27 15.17
CA ALA A 600 4.98 31.10 14.49
C ALA A 600 4.34 30.38 13.30
N GLY A 601 3.04 30.62 13.06
CA GLY A 601 2.40 30.29 11.80
C GLY A 601 2.98 31.13 10.66
N ILE A 602 2.87 32.45 10.75
CA ILE A 602 3.53 33.39 9.82
C ILE A 602 4.49 34.27 10.62
N ASP A 603 5.78 34.23 10.29
CA ASP A 603 6.82 35.09 10.87
C ASP A 603 7.38 36.05 9.79
N SER A 604 7.91 37.18 10.22
CA SER A 604 8.67 38.07 9.37
C SER A 604 9.77 38.81 10.10
N TRP A 605 10.91 38.91 9.43
CA TRP A 605 12.05 39.74 9.83
C TRP A 605 12.35 40.70 8.68
N ALA A 606 12.31 42.02 8.93
CA ALA A 606 12.57 43.05 7.91
C ALA A 606 11.70 42.99 6.63
N ALA A 607 10.53 42.35 6.65
CA ALA A 607 9.68 42.18 5.46
C ALA A 607 8.78 43.40 5.20
N THR A 608 8.70 43.88 3.96
CA THR A 608 8.04 45.15 3.64
C THR A 608 6.95 45.07 2.57
N GLY A 609 5.86 45.81 2.76
CA GLY A 609 4.82 46.01 1.74
C GLY A 609 4.05 44.74 1.33
N GLY A 610 4.10 43.67 2.12
CA GLY A 610 3.44 42.39 1.83
C GLY A 610 1.91 42.43 1.95
N ASP A 611 1.25 41.42 1.40
CA ASP A 611 -0.21 41.22 1.51
C ASP A 611 -0.49 39.85 2.14
N ILE A 612 -0.81 39.85 3.42
CA ILE A 612 -1.18 38.69 4.23
C ILE A 612 -2.71 38.70 4.34
N SER A 613 -3.40 37.93 3.50
CA SER A 613 -4.87 37.92 3.51
C SER A 613 -5.53 36.58 3.17
N ARG A 614 -6.72 36.32 3.74
CA ARG A 614 -7.47 35.06 3.59
C ARG A 614 -6.79 33.81 4.12
N ASN A 615 -5.73 33.94 4.94
CA ASN A 615 -5.09 32.78 5.54
C ASN A 615 -5.89 32.29 6.77
N VAL A 616 -5.87 30.97 7.01
CA VAL A 616 -6.30 30.36 8.27
C VAL A 616 -5.05 30.08 9.08
N ILE A 617 -4.93 30.67 10.27
CA ILE A 617 -3.73 30.63 11.10
C ILE A 617 -4.16 30.11 12.47
N SER A 618 -3.77 28.87 12.82
CA SER A 618 -4.31 28.21 14.02
C SER A 618 -3.35 27.31 14.77
N ALA A 619 -3.68 27.05 16.04
CA ALA A 619 -3.03 26.05 16.90
C ALA A 619 -1.48 26.16 17.01
N SER A 620 -0.89 27.28 16.60
CA SER A 620 0.56 27.44 16.56
C SER A 620 1.07 27.89 17.94
N SER A 621 2.07 27.18 18.48
CA SER A 621 2.30 27.04 19.92
C SER A 621 3.68 27.54 20.39
N PRO A 622 3.83 28.83 20.78
CA PRO A 622 5.12 29.45 21.08
C PRO A 622 6.03 28.63 22.00
N ALA A 623 7.21 28.21 21.52
CA ALA A 623 8.26 27.72 22.42
C ALA A 623 8.90 28.87 23.23
N HIS A 624 8.90 30.09 22.67
CA HIS A 624 9.54 31.28 23.27
C HIS A 624 8.56 32.36 23.77
N HIS A 625 7.26 32.05 23.90
CA HIS A 625 6.19 32.96 24.38
C HIS A 625 5.98 34.30 23.63
N VAL A 626 6.68 34.55 22.52
CA VAL A 626 6.64 35.83 21.79
C VAL A 626 5.61 35.89 20.65
N SER A 627 5.24 34.75 20.05
CA SER A 627 4.33 34.67 18.90
C SER A 627 3.68 33.30 18.79
N GLY A 628 2.48 33.22 18.21
CA GLY A 628 1.84 31.95 17.85
C GLY A 628 1.27 32.03 16.44
N GLY A 629 0.31 32.91 16.20
CA GLY A 629 -0.29 33.10 14.89
C GLY A 629 0.61 33.88 13.93
N LEU A 630 0.65 35.21 14.08
CA LEU A 630 1.46 36.12 13.26
C LEU A 630 2.54 36.83 14.10
N ARG A 631 3.74 37.00 13.52
CA ARG A 631 4.81 37.84 14.03
C ARG A 631 5.31 38.78 12.94
N LEU A 632 5.36 40.09 13.23
CA LEU A 632 6.02 41.10 12.41
C LEU A 632 7.18 41.71 13.22
N ALA A 633 8.43 41.38 12.87
CA ALA A 633 9.62 41.79 13.61
C ALA A 633 10.72 42.36 12.71
N GLY A 634 11.75 42.92 13.33
CA GLY A 634 12.89 43.55 12.69
C GLY A 634 13.65 44.40 13.71
N ASP A 635 14.59 45.21 13.25
CA ASP A 635 15.29 46.19 14.08
C ASP A 635 15.06 47.62 13.58
N ALA A 636 15.59 48.60 14.31
CA ALA A 636 15.48 50.03 13.99
C ALA A 636 16.12 50.47 12.66
N VAL A 637 16.86 49.60 11.97
CA VAL A 637 17.44 49.83 10.64
C VAL A 637 16.64 49.13 9.55
N THR A 638 16.18 47.91 9.81
CA THR A 638 15.38 47.09 8.88
C THR A 638 14.08 46.58 9.53
N PRO A 639 13.06 47.43 9.69
CA PRO A 639 11.78 47.07 10.31
C PRO A 639 10.81 46.41 9.32
N SER A 640 10.11 45.35 9.75
CA SER A 640 8.96 44.82 8.98
C SER A 640 7.84 45.87 8.92
N SER A 641 7.58 46.44 7.75
CA SER A 641 6.78 47.67 7.64
C SER A 641 5.92 47.77 6.39
N GLY A 642 4.79 48.48 6.50
CA GLY A 642 3.86 48.69 5.37
C GLY A 642 3.06 47.45 4.93
N ASN A 643 3.06 46.36 5.72
CA ASN A 643 2.38 45.12 5.35
C ASN A 643 0.86 45.25 5.59
N ARG A 644 0.04 44.72 4.66
CA ARG A 644 -1.42 44.65 4.81
C ARG A 644 -1.82 43.27 5.34
N VAL A 645 -2.41 43.23 6.53
CA VAL A 645 -2.85 42.01 7.23
C VAL A 645 -4.37 42.08 7.41
N VAL A 646 -5.15 41.58 6.46
CA VAL A 646 -6.63 41.68 6.51
C VAL A 646 -7.30 40.42 6.03
N ASN A 647 -8.54 40.17 6.49
CA ASN A 647 -9.36 39.03 6.12
C ASN A 647 -8.73 37.67 6.46
N ASN A 648 -7.89 37.58 7.50
CA ASN A 648 -7.35 36.31 8.00
C ASN A 648 -8.21 35.74 9.13
N SER A 649 -8.13 34.43 9.35
CA SER A 649 -8.75 33.73 10.48
C SER A 649 -7.69 33.36 11.52
N PHE A 650 -7.66 34.06 12.66
CA PHE A 650 -6.74 33.79 13.77
C PHE A 650 -7.43 32.92 14.83
N LEU A 651 -7.15 31.61 14.83
CA LEU A 651 -7.92 30.61 15.58
C LEU A 651 -7.09 29.92 16.68
N GLY A 652 -7.44 30.18 17.94
CA GLY A 652 -6.92 29.41 19.08
C GLY A 652 -5.42 29.54 19.38
N ASN A 653 -4.70 30.44 18.73
CA ASN A 653 -3.26 30.64 19.00
C ASN A 653 -3.06 31.31 20.38
N PRO A 654 -2.09 30.88 21.21
CA PRO A 654 -1.83 31.49 22.52
C PRO A 654 -1.45 32.98 22.44
N VAL A 655 -0.77 33.38 21.37
CA VAL A 655 -0.55 34.77 20.96
C VAL A 655 -1.03 34.88 19.51
N GLN A 656 -2.15 35.57 19.29
CA GLN A 656 -2.77 35.64 17.95
C GLN A 656 -1.91 36.45 16.96
N ALA A 657 -1.45 37.64 17.37
CA ALA A 657 -0.52 38.46 16.63
C ALA A 657 0.44 39.22 17.55
N TYR A 658 1.68 39.40 17.10
CA TYR A 658 2.70 40.24 17.73
C TYR A 658 3.39 41.11 16.68
N VAL A 659 3.54 42.40 16.98
CA VAL A 659 4.29 43.37 16.17
C VAL A 659 5.37 43.97 17.07
N HIS A 660 6.62 43.99 16.61
CA HIS A 660 7.75 44.58 17.34
C HIS A 660 7.65 46.11 17.35
N ASP A 661 8.22 46.79 18.37
CA ASP A 661 8.10 48.25 18.51
C ASP A 661 8.71 49.03 17.32
N ASP A 662 9.71 48.46 16.64
CA ASP A 662 10.30 49.04 15.42
C ASP A 662 9.44 48.82 14.15
N ALA A 663 8.50 47.86 14.16
CA ALA A 663 7.73 47.42 13.00
C ALA A 663 6.50 48.31 12.73
N VAL A 664 6.70 49.38 11.94
CA VAL A 664 5.71 50.45 11.71
C VAL A 664 4.86 50.31 10.44
N ASP A 665 3.80 51.12 10.33
CA ASP A 665 2.91 51.26 9.16
C ASP A 665 2.21 49.97 8.67
N ASN A 666 2.14 48.95 9.51
CA ASN A 666 1.43 47.70 9.22
C ASN A 666 -0.09 47.87 9.41
N LEU A 667 -0.88 47.53 8.39
CA LEU A 667 -2.33 47.80 8.31
C LEU A 667 -3.16 46.54 8.60
N PHE A 668 -3.89 46.54 9.72
CA PHE A 668 -4.71 45.40 10.15
C PHE A 668 -6.20 45.50 9.81
N SER A 669 -6.67 46.64 9.30
CA SER A 669 -8.08 46.85 8.93
C SER A 669 -8.25 47.81 7.77
N LEU A 670 -9.23 47.55 6.91
CA LEU A 670 -9.72 48.45 5.88
C LEU A 670 -11.04 49.10 6.32
N PRO A 671 -11.39 50.31 5.82
CA PRO A 671 -12.69 50.91 6.08
C PRO A 671 -13.85 49.99 5.71
N ALA A 672 -14.94 50.07 6.47
CA ALA A 672 -16.20 49.39 6.16
C ALA A 672 -16.65 49.71 4.71
N PRO A 673 -17.17 48.73 3.95
CA PRO A 673 -17.55 47.38 4.38
C PRO A 673 -16.44 46.31 4.22
N ARG A 674 -15.15 46.68 4.11
CA ARG A 674 -14.06 45.70 3.84
C ARG A 674 -13.41 45.09 5.09
N GLY A 675 -13.39 45.79 6.22
CA GLY A 675 -13.00 45.23 7.52
C GLY A 675 -11.52 44.86 7.70
N GLY A 676 -11.23 44.27 8.86
CA GLY A 676 -9.95 43.68 9.25
C GLY A 676 -9.98 42.15 9.24
N ASN A 677 -9.67 41.51 10.36
CA ASN A 677 -9.49 40.07 10.50
C ASN A 677 -10.54 39.46 11.44
N TYR A 678 -10.66 38.13 11.42
CA TYR A 678 -11.44 37.40 12.41
C TYR A 678 -10.52 36.81 13.48
N TRP A 679 -10.90 36.97 14.75
CA TRP A 679 -10.12 36.56 15.90
C TRP A 679 -10.99 35.67 16.80
N SER A 680 -10.63 34.41 16.99
CA SER A 680 -11.51 33.44 17.66
C SER A 680 -11.83 33.75 19.13
N GLY A 681 -11.12 34.70 19.75
CA GLY A 681 -11.38 35.20 21.11
C GLY A 681 -12.10 36.56 21.16
N TRP A 682 -12.46 37.15 20.01
CA TRP A 682 -12.98 38.51 19.91
C TRP A 682 -14.03 38.60 18.79
N GLN A 683 -15.23 38.09 19.09
CA GLN A 683 -16.32 37.87 18.12
C GLN A 683 -17.60 38.68 18.45
N ALA A 684 -17.62 39.38 19.59
CA ALA A 684 -18.83 40.01 20.13
C ALA A 684 -18.48 41.14 21.10
N PRO A 685 -19.38 42.13 21.31
CA PRO A 685 -20.67 42.29 20.62
C PRO A 685 -20.55 42.83 19.18
N ASP A 686 -21.54 42.49 18.37
CA ASP A 686 -21.93 43.12 17.10
C ASP A 686 -23.38 43.57 17.35
N SER A 687 -23.57 44.86 17.67
CA SER A 687 -24.84 45.36 18.23
C SER A 687 -25.77 45.97 17.16
N ASP A 688 -25.25 46.34 15.99
CA ASP A 688 -26.03 46.86 14.88
C ASP A 688 -26.17 45.88 13.69
N GLU A 689 -25.65 44.66 13.83
CA GLU A 689 -25.72 43.56 12.86
C GLU A 689 -25.03 43.91 11.53
N ASP A 690 -23.99 44.75 11.56
CA ASP A 690 -23.22 45.16 10.38
C ASP A 690 -22.13 44.15 9.97
N GLY A 691 -21.84 43.18 10.85
CA GLY A 691 -20.87 42.10 10.64
C GLY A 691 -19.51 42.33 11.30
N PHE A 692 -19.27 43.51 11.88
CA PHE A 692 -18.07 43.83 12.64
C PHE A 692 -18.32 43.78 14.15
N VAL A 693 -17.25 43.59 14.92
CA VAL A 693 -17.30 43.71 16.38
C VAL A 693 -17.27 45.19 16.75
N ASP A 694 -18.20 45.64 17.59
CA ASP A 694 -18.38 47.04 18.04
C ASP A 694 -17.09 47.67 18.62
N ALA A 695 -16.15 46.83 19.06
CA ALA A 695 -14.91 47.21 19.71
C ALA A 695 -13.68 46.66 18.97
N ALA A 696 -12.74 47.55 18.64
CA ALA A 696 -11.44 47.22 18.06
C ALA A 696 -10.65 46.19 18.89
N TYR A 697 -9.99 45.24 18.21
CA TYR A 697 -9.11 44.26 18.83
C TYR A 697 -7.68 44.81 18.94
N SER A 698 -7.13 44.89 20.14
CA SER A 698 -5.77 45.40 20.39
C SER A 698 -4.84 44.28 20.88
N PHE A 699 -3.62 44.25 20.37
CA PHE A 699 -2.58 43.26 20.69
C PHE A 699 -1.20 43.95 20.77
N SER A 700 -0.14 43.18 21.05
CA SER A 700 1.21 43.72 21.20
C SER A 700 1.68 44.38 19.90
N GLY A 701 1.94 45.69 19.95
CA GLY A 701 2.41 46.50 18.82
C GLY A 701 1.38 46.78 17.72
N GLY A 702 0.13 46.34 17.84
CA GLY A 702 -0.86 46.48 16.76
C GLY A 702 -2.32 46.45 17.20
N ARG A 703 -3.20 46.82 16.27
CA ARG A 703 -4.64 46.95 16.50
C ARG A 703 -5.42 46.79 15.21
N ASP A 704 -6.53 46.06 15.29
CA ASP A 704 -7.53 45.88 14.24
C ASP A 704 -8.78 46.70 14.62
N ASP A 705 -9.11 47.72 13.81
CA ASP A 705 -10.19 48.66 14.11
C ASP A 705 -11.59 48.19 13.65
N LEU A 706 -11.67 47.17 12.80
CA LEU A 706 -12.92 46.60 12.31
C LEU A 706 -12.83 45.06 12.27
N PRO A 707 -12.75 44.39 13.44
CA PRO A 707 -12.68 42.94 13.52
C PRO A 707 -13.97 42.33 13.00
N TRP A 708 -13.90 41.24 12.24
CA TRP A 708 -15.09 40.52 11.79
C TRP A 708 -15.73 39.75 12.96
N ALA A 709 -17.03 39.91 13.17
CA ALA A 709 -17.78 39.18 14.19
C ALA A 709 -17.94 37.69 13.84
N THR A 710 -18.07 37.36 12.55
CA THR A 710 -18.19 35.99 12.04
C THR A 710 -17.10 35.68 11.01
N GLN A 711 -16.48 34.50 11.16
CA GLN A 711 -15.42 34.04 10.26
C GLN A 711 -15.91 33.94 8.82
N GLY A 712 -15.11 34.43 7.86
CA GLY A 712 -15.36 34.30 6.42
C GLY A 712 -16.36 35.28 5.82
N GLU A 713 -16.91 36.20 6.61
CA GLU A 713 -17.91 37.18 6.12
C GLU A 713 -17.33 38.22 5.16
N TRP A 714 -16.01 38.45 5.16
CA TRP A 714 -15.31 39.26 4.15
C TRP A 714 -15.46 38.76 2.71
N GLU A 715 -15.92 37.53 2.51
CA GLU A 715 -16.18 36.96 1.18
C GLU A 715 -17.60 37.21 0.69
N ARG A 716 -18.52 37.65 1.56
CA ARG A 716 -19.93 37.84 1.24
C ARG A 716 -20.08 38.81 0.05
N PRO A 717 -20.75 38.40 -1.04
CA PRO A 717 -21.18 39.33 -2.07
C PRO A 717 -22.23 40.32 -1.55
N ALA A 718 -22.13 41.61 -1.89
CA ALA A 718 -23.15 42.61 -1.50
C ALA A 718 -24.29 42.66 -2.54
N LEU A 719 -25.12 41.61 -2.55
CA LEU A 719 -26.28 41.53 -3.44
C LEU A 719 -27.45 42.39 -2.94
N ALA A 720 -27.96 43.26 -3.80
CA ALA A 720 -29.14 44.08 -3.54
C ALA A 720 -30.20 43.93 -4.65
N LEU A 721 -31.45 43.68 -4.25
CA LEU A 721 -32.60 43.49 -5.15
C LEU A 721 -33.41 44.79 -5.28
N ARG A 722 -33.68 45.22 -6.52
CA ARG A 722 -34.48 46.44 -6.81
C ARG A 722 -35.56 46.14 -7.86
N LEU A 723 -36.81 46.46 -7.58
CA LEU A 723 -37.90 46.35 -8.58
C LEU A 723 -37.73 47.43 -9.66
N LYS A 724 -37.66 47.03 -10.93
CA LYS A 724 -37.61 47.94 -12.09
C LYS A 724 -39.01 48.36 -12.53
N ARG A 725 -39.92 47.39 -12.72
CA ARG A 725 -41.30 47.61 -13.15
C ARG A 725 -42.19 46.41 -12.81
N ALA A 726 -43.48 46.67 -12.66
CA ALA A 726 -44.55 45.68 -12.60
C ALA A 726 -45.48 45.89 -13.80
N TYR A 727 -45.86 44.83 -14.51
CA TYR A 727 -46.65 44.92 -15.74
C TYR A 727 -47.40 43.62 -16.04
N TRP A 728 -48.47 43.76 -16.82
CA TRP A 728 -49.15 42.66 -17.47
C TRP A 728 -48.54 42.54 -18.87
N GLU A 729 -48.07 41.35 -19.27
CA GLU A 729 -47.49 41.13 -20.62
C GLU A 729 -48.47 41.51 -21.73
N ASP A 730 -49.72 41.05 -21.58
CA ASP A 730 -50.81 41.37 -22.48
C ASP A 730 -52.17 41.43 -21.73
N TYR A 731 -53.25 41.54 -22.50
CA TYR A 731 -54.60 41.58 -21.96
C TYR A 731 -55.10 40.22 -21.43
N ALA A 732 -54.55 39.10 -21.92
CA ALA A 732 -54.87 37.77 -21.41
C ALA A 732 -54.23 37.54 -20.03
N ALA A 733 -52.97 37.93 -19.85
CA ALA A 733 -52.27 37.95 -18.56
C ALA A 733 -53.01 38.83 -17.53
N TYR A 734 -53.53 39.99 -17.96
CA TYR A 734 -54.41 40.81 -17.12
C TYR A 734 -55.71 40.10 -16.71
N GLN A 735 -56.34 39.36 -17.63
CA GLN A 735 -57.56 38.59 -17.35
C GLN A 735 -57.30 37.36 -16.45
N SER A 736 -56.19 36.65 -16.64
CA SER A 736 -55.75 35.54 -15.77
C SER A 736 -55.19 36.01 -14.42
N ARG A 737 -54.86 37.30 -14.32
CA ARG A 737 -54.22 37.97 -13.17
C ARG A 737 -52.78 37.53 -12.93
N GLU A 738 -52.08 37.16 -14.00
CA GLU A 738 -50.66 36.84 -14.03
C GLU A 738 -49.81 38.11 -14.26
N LEU A 739 -49.17 38.59 -13.19
CA LEU A 739 -48.37 39.82 -13.17
C LEU A 739 -46.88 39.47 -13.32
N SER A 740 -46.18 40.17 -14.21
CA SER A 740 -44.73 40.12 -14.34
C SER A 740 -44.06 41.25 -13.55
N LEU A 741 -43.01 40.90 -12.80
CA LEU A 741 -42.22 41.79 -11.97
C LEU A 741 -40.75 41.71 -12.41
N ASP A 742 -40.28 42.72 -13.13
CA ASP A 742 -38.87 42.81 -13.49
C ASP A 742 -38.07 43.38 -12.32
N TYR A 743 -37.14 42.58 -11.80
CA TYR A 743 -36.15 42.97 -10.81
C TYR A 743 -34.78 43.18 -11.45
N ARG A 744 -33.95 43.96 -10.76
CA ARG A 744 -32.50 44.05 -10.97
C ARG A 744 -31.80 43.61 -9.69
N ILE A 745 -30.83 42.72 -9.83
CA ILE A 745 -29.88 42.38 -8.77
C ILE A 745 -28.57 43.10 -9.09
N THR A 746 -28.10 43.92 -8.15
CA THR A 746 -26.79 44.59 -8.21
C THR A 746 -25.86 43.93 -7.20
N ASN A 747 -24.57 43.86 -7.51
CA ASN A 747 -23.52 43.41 -6.60
C ASN A 747 -22.55 44.55 -6.32
N GLU A 748 -22.47 45.03 -5.08
CA GLU A 748 -21.70 46.23 -4.71
C GLU A 748 -20.32 45.91 -4.10
N LEU A 749 -20.03 44.65 -3.76
CA LEU A 749 -18.77 44.19 -3.12
C LEU A 749 -18.57 42.70 -3.35
N ASN A 750 -17.33 42.25 -3.63
CA ASN A 750 -16.90 40.87 -3.90
C ASN A 750 -17.60 40.20 -5.10
N PRO A 751 -16.87 39.58 -6.06
CA PRO A 751 -17.52 38.83 -7.13
C PRO A 751 -18.31 37.64 -6.58
N ALA A 752 -19.49 37.40 -7.16
CA ALA A 752 -20.37 36.28 -6.85
C ALA A 752 -20.38 35.25 -7.98
N SER A 753 -20.37 33.97 -7.65
CA SER A 753 -20.64 32.85 -8.56
C SER A 753 -21.93 32.12 -8.13
N ALA A 754 -22.46 31.26 -9.02
CA ALA A 754 -23.61 30.39 -8.74
C ALA A 754 -24.78 31.09 -8.02
N ILE A 755 -25.20 32.25 -8.53
CA ILE A 755 -26.36 32.97 -7.97
C ILE A 755 -27.63 32.23 -8.38
N GLU A 756 -28.43 31.80 -7.41
CA GLU A 756 -29.70 31.11 -7.67
C GLU A 756 -30.81 31.72 -6.82
N VAL A 757 -31.97 31.97 -7.45
CA VAL A 757 -33.20 32.19 -6.69
C VAL A 757 -33.72 30.82 -6.26
N VAL A 758 -33.83 30.60 -4.95
CA VAL A 758 -34.16 29.29 -4.35
C VAL A 758 -35.54 29.25 -3.71
N GLY A 759 -36.18 30.40 -3.49
CA GLY A 759 -37.45 30.47 -2.78
C GLY A 759 -38.15 31.82 -2.87
N PHE A 760 -39.44 31.82 -2.55
CA PHE A 760 -40.25 33.02 -2.38
C PHE A 760 -41.15 32.87 -1.15
N THR A 761 -41.42 33.96 -0.44
CA THR A 761 -42.60 34.09 0.43
C THR A 761 -43.42 35.29 0.02
N SER A 762 -44.73 35.16 -0.01
CA SER A 762 -45.66 36.18 -0.49
C SER A 762 -46.74 36.52 0.55
N THR A 763 -47.29 37.73 0.47
CA THR A 763 -48.42 38.14 1.32
C THR A 763 -49.72 38.22 0.52
N ASN A 764 -50.85 38.29 1.24
CA ASN A 764 -52.19 38.50 0.68
C ASN A 764 -52.64 37.43 -0.34
N GLY A 765 -52.08 36.21 -0.26
CA GLY A 765 -52.46 35.07 -1.09
C GLY A 765 -51.95 35.13 -2.54
N VAL A 766 -50.98 36.01 -2.85
CA VAL A 766 -50.33 36.06 -4.17
C VAL A 766 -49.53 34.79 -4.39
N ASP A 767 -49.77 34.10 -5.50
CA ASP A 767 -49.16 32.81 -5.81
C ASP A 767 -48.02 32.98 -6.82
N VAL A 768 -46.78 32.68 -6.45
CA VAL A 768 -45.60 32.93 -7.30
C VAL A 768 -45.37 31.73 -8.21
N GLN A 769 -45.44 31.95 -9.53
CA GLN A 769 -45.39 30.89 -10.55
C GLN A 769 -43.99 30.68 -11.15
N THR A 770 -43.02 31.54 -10.82
CA THR A 770 -41.65 31.43 -11.33
C THR A 770 -41.01 30.10 -10.90
N GLY A 771 -40.50 29.33 -11.86
CA GLY A 771 -39.83 28.06 -11.60
C GLY A 771 -38.57 28.24 -10.74
N LEU A 772 -38.32 27.27 -9.85
CA LEU A 772 -37.20 27.26 -8.91
C LEU A 772 -36.44 25.92 -8.98
N PRO A 773 -35.11 25.91 -8.73
CA PRO A 773 -34.26 27.08 -8.58
C PRO A 773 -34.07 27.82 -9.92
N ALA A 774 -33.97 29.14 -9.88
CA ALA A 774 -33.69 29.96 -11.07
C ALA A 774 -32.26 30.47 -11.02
N SER A 775 -31.37 29.86 -11.81
CA SER A 775 -29.97 30.26 -11.90
C SER A 775 -29.79 31.56 -12.68
N LEU A 776 -29.00 32.48 -12.12
CA LEU A 776 -28.66 33.79 -12.68
C LEU A 776 -27.17 33.89 -13.07
N GLY A 777 -26.41 32.81 -12.92
CA GLY A 777 -24.99 32.75 -13.24
C GLY A 777 -24.09 33.46 -12.21
N GLY A 778 -22.97 34.01 -12.67
CA GLY A 778 -22.06 34.80 -11.85
C GLY A 778 -22.22 36.31 -12.08
N LEU A 779 -21.88 37.11 -11.07
CA LEU A 779 -21.97 38.57 -11.11
C LEU A 779 -20.70 39.21 -10.52
N PRO A 780 -19.88 39.92 -11.31
CA PRO A 780 -18.67 40.56 -10.80
C PRO A 780 -19.00 41.66 -9.79
N GLU A 781 -17.99 42.10 -9.04
CA GLU A 781 -18.08 43.31 -8.20
C GLU A 781 -18.48 44.52 -9.05
N SER A 782 -19.38 45.36 -8.54
CA SER A 782 -20.09 46.43 -9.29
C SER A 782 -20.97 45.95 -10.46
N GLY A 783 -21.20 44.64 -10.61
CA GLY A 783 -22.05 44.05 -11.65
C GLY A 783 -23.56 44.19 -11.39
N ALA A 784 -24.36 43.98 -12.43
CA ALA A 784 -25.81 43.89 -12.29
C ALA A 784 -26.46 42.97 -13.34
N THR A 785 -27.47 42.20 -12.93
CA THR A 785 -28.30 41.35 -13.80
C THR A 785 -29.78 41.64 -13.58
N ASP A 786 -30.62 41.38 -14.58
CA ASP A 786 -32.07 41.56 -14.50
C ASP A 786 -32.76 40.18 -14.48
N TYR A 787 -33.83 40.04 -13.70
CA TYR A 787 -34.59 38.79 -13.51
C TYR A 787 -36.09 39.09 -13.39
N THR A 788 -36.94 38.25 -13.96
CA THR A 788 -38.41 38.44 -13.94
C THR A 788 -39.07 37.39 -13.05
N VAL A 789 -39.92 37.86 -12.13
CA VAL A 789 -40.80 37.02 -11.30
C VAL A 789 -42.22 37.11 -11.84
N THR A 790 -42.86 35.97 -12.08
CA THR A 790 -44.29 35.89 -12.45
C THR A 790 -45.13 35.44 -11.25
N CYS A 791 -46.28 36.05 -11.04
CA CYS A 791 -47.20 35.69 -9.95
C CYS A 791 -48.67 35.95 -10.27
N VAL A 792 -49.57 35.15 -9.69
CA VAL A 792 -51.02 35.31 -9.81
C VAL A 792 -51.55 36.14 -8.65
N VAL A 793 -52.26 37.23 -8.96
CA VAL A 793 -52.77 38.20 -7.97
C VAL A 793 -54.28 38.00 -7.70
N PRO A 794 -54.68 37.56 -6.49
CA PRO A 794 -56.09 37.27 -6.19
C PRO A 794 -57.05 38.46 -6.32
N PRO A 795 -58.36 38.20 -6.54
CA PRO A 795 -59.39 39.23 -6.47
C PRO A 795 -59.39 39.99 -5.13
N GLY A 796 -59.42 41.32 -5.21
CA GLY A 796 -59.45 42.22 -4.04
C GLY A 796 -58.09 42.64 -3.49
N VAL A 797 -56.97 42.06 -3.97
CA VAL A 797 -55.62 42.45 -3.54
C VAL A 797 -55.19 43.75 -4.23
N SER A 798 -54.86 44.77 -3.44
CA SER A 798 -54.39 46.10 -3.91
C SER A 798 -52.93 46.40 -3.57
N PHE A 799 -52.33 45.62 -2.68
CA PHE A 799 -50.90 45.63 -2.35
C PHE A 799 -50.48 44.22 -1.91
N PHE A 800 -49.21 43.88 -2.06
CA PHE A 800 -48.61 42.66 -1.53
C PHE A 800 -47.09 42.86 -1.38
N ARG A 801 -46.42 41.92 -0.73
CA ARG A 801 -44.96 41.82 -0.66
C ARG A 801 -44.56 40.44 -1.15
N ILE A 802 -43.46 40.37 -1.90
CA ILE A 802 -42.71 39.13 -2.17
C ILE A 802 -41.33 39.31 -1.52
N THR A 803 -40.95 38.36 -0.69
CA THR A 803 -39.56 38.16 -0.25
C THR A 803 -38.95 37.14 -1.20
N THR A 804 -37.87 37.50 -1.89
CA THR A 804 -37.11 36.61 -2.76
C THR A 804 -35.92 36.08 -1.98
N TYR A 805 -35.73 34.76 -1.97
CA TYR A 805 -34.60 34.09 -1.32
C TYR A 805 -33.59 33.70 -2.39
N VAL A 806 -32.36 34.19 -2.25
CA VAL A 806 -31.26 34.00 -3.19
C VAL A 806 -30.10 33.33 -2.47
N THR A 807 -29.45 32.36 -3.10
CA THR A 807 -28.13 31.87 -2.73
C THR A 807 -27.07 32.40 -3.70
N ALA A 808 -25.84 32.56 -3.23
CA ALA A 808 -24.69 32.89 -4.07
C ALA A 808 -23.40 32.39 -3.43
N GLN A 809 -22.41 32.00 -4.22
CA GLN A 809 -21.08 31.68 -3.75
C GLN A 809 -20.19 32.93 -3.78
N GLY A 810 -19.42 33.14 -2.71
CA GLY A 810 -18.37 34.17 -2.66
C GLY A 810 -17.07 33.72 -3.34
N PRO A 811 -16.02 34.56 -3.33
CA PRO A 811 -14.76 34.28 -4.02
C PRO A 811 -14.05 32.98 -3.62
N GLY A 812 -14.16 32.53 -2.36
CA GLY A 812 -13.65 31.24 -1.88
C GLY A 812 -14.65 30.08 -1.99
N GLY A 813 -15.72 30.22 -2.77
CA GLY A 813 -16.74 29.18 -2.99
C GLY A 813 -17.76 29.03 -1.85
N ARG A 814 -17.58 29.72 -0.71
CA ARG A 814 -18.52 29.72 0.42
C ARG A 814 -19.91 30.19 -0.03
N LEU A 815 -20.94 29.41 0.32
CA LEU A 815 -22.33 29.72 0.02
C LEU A 815 -22.91 30.73 1.02
N PHE A 816 -23.52 31.79 0.51
CA PHE A 816 -24.25 32.83 1.26
C PHE A 816 -25.72 32.85 0.84
N MET A 817 -26.61 33.29 1.73
CA MET A 817 -28.06 33.34 1.51
C MET A 817 -28.65 34.72 1.85
N TYR A 818 -29.61 35.19 1.03
CA TYR A 818 -30.14 36.54 1.02
C TYR A 818 -31.68 36.56 0.86
N PRO A 819 -32.44 37.02 1.86
CA PRO A 819 -32.11 36.90 3.28
C PRO A 819 -32.04 35.41 3.68
N GLY A 820 -31.29 35.09 4.73
CA GLY A 820 -31.19 33.72 5.24
C GLY A 820 -31.65 33.57 6.70
N PRO A 821 -31.98 32.36 7.16
CA PRO A 821 -32.15 31.13 6.38
C PRO A 821 -33.55 31.03 5.71
N TYR A 822 -33.63 30.36 4.56
CA TYR A 822 -34.90 29.99 3.92
C TYR A 822 -35.38 28.66 4.50
N ALA A 823 -36.55 28.63 5.14
CA ALA A 823 -37.08 27.44 5.83
C ALA A 823 -37.67 26.36 4.89
N GLY A 824 -37.35 26.39 3.60
CA GLY A 824 -37.89 25.51 2.56
C GLY A 824 -36.85 24.68 1.80
N SER A 825 -35.62 24.58 2.33
CA SER A 825 -34.54 23.70 1.88
C SER A 825 -34.43 22.45 2.76
#